data_AF-A0A1B9L7U1-F1
#
_entry.id   AF-A0A1B9L7U1-F1
#
_cell.length_a   1.000
_cell.length_b   1.000
_cell.length_c   1.000
_cell.angle_alpha   90.00
_cell.angle_beta   90.00
_cell.angle_gamma   90.00
#
_symmetry.space_group_name_H-M   'P 1'
#
loop_
_entity.id
_entity.type
_entity.pdbx_description
1 polymer ?
#
loop_
_entity_poly.entity_id
_entity_poly.type
_entity_poly.pdbx_seq_one_letter_code
_entity_poly.pdbx_strand_id
1 'polypeptide(L)'
;MTIKKITSFRFPVGEKELSQDAYYKALSETKSGFYPFGINGIWHGGIHIDESVLRKIDNDDQMLCMANGEVIAYRINDVYPKAVYQEIKVPCKGQLVAYFSSGFTLVRHYLQMPKIAGSTDTPPTITLYSLYMHQLDWYGYQQRMQNSETEILSPKFWSVTSGRVSPDTTEIIKGSVIRINGSKTEIVGLLLKDSKIRLGERKGTNWYKIVSISEGSVVTSQGVTSELGDIQGYVFSGDVTPVPTDKSANATIDYQVVKEDNNAIGKAEVKVKGITVYASANEKQKLAYLPNTATFLFNGQENGYAKIRQISGCYVPVALNNPNGDQDSPHQGYVKISSLSSLTFEPERLDEIVVLKTPIPISKGEFIGYLGHNVSQKERFDESEEVPLATTRRVSDNKLPKLAHIELFTCDDLPAFINQTRALADNLPESDKTIVLIEKDARLTQETEPDGSLNTGLGINFIGDVNNYYVKIKPEYTLDLPTLYFNPTRVFPFLFNTTVGGIFDSINVDTQDTNDKPKKYTLTQADKSWLIDYYQSTYPELTINDIPDEVDLMSDVTRILSRDNSDNTFTISFILENKHYWIKSVDVVHLQGESGQLNTKIDYWHNFPLSLGNLPEATEKDTVYYPRTLSIDSLSHDYSTIAIDENNAIWVFVTAGNKQGSPIKGWVNTATDAQEHIKRVTPWHWSGFNTIEEKATISELSKKLNLKRSTKLDIDDCTETMLALLRIFKQSPININNIPLLKNLPEEKKNVIDKYWFLSSGRFFTIEQYKDALRTSWTAEQIGHLLLKYESEWYADEALSKWNEIDDLFEDEKQQKKKALEEALHKAGIIKPHERNYALEKLEEAHEIVKSNWQIEKEQRIKPSLWWKQVAELQAQEEQTTSDNQTNTNDDTPQITNLSSDGKAWFIHPVAMVDYFAGDKILFRKGDKHEIIREINIRLAGFGGNVPTDEFTERTEKMIKQFQRDYMKVEETGVVDMKVIEAIDKFQEEYAISDTVWSQIKCKCSPKKCSGFGNSLGQNTSPEKSNPYEYPGIHRSLLFGFCALNFYLGRQDVYKFRLISSGYRCSQHPEGKKTSNHRGKALDIQFYKNSWAIGGLNKNNIEPLLYIRDNFFKTYLNTQNEWDKINLFTTEPIGLTSKGEKKSGHTYSWIHVDVRSFEKQYLLDEYFCTNDITLNKEKLITLIKS
;
A
#
# COMPACT_ATOMS: atom_id res chain seq x y z
N MET A 1 -14.91 6.98 -16.12
CA MET A 1 -13.85 6.07 -15.59
C MET A 1 -14.56 4.93 -14.89
N THR A 2 -14.04 3.70 -14.93
CA THR A 2 -14.62 2.55 -14.22
C THR A 2 -14.20 2.60 -12.75
N ILE A 3 -15.14 2.46 -11.80
CA ILE A 3 -14.84 2.39 -10.37
C ILE A 3 -13.76 1.34 -10.10
N LYS A 4 -12.71 1.71 -9.35
CA LYS A 4 -11.67 0.77 -8.95
C LYS A 4 -12.26 -0.24 -7.96
N LYS A 5 -12.01 -1.53 -8.19
CA LYS A 5 -12.41 -2.60 -7.27
C LYS A 5 -11.75 -2.40 -5.90
N ILE A 6 -12.45 -2.79 -4.84
CA ILE A 6 -11.85 -2.92 -3.52
C ILE A 6 -10.76 -3.98 -3.61
N THR A 7 -9.53 -3.58 -3.27
CA THR A 7 -8.41 -4.50 -3.12
C THR A 7 -8.25 -4.90 -1.67
N SER A 8 -8.38 -3.96 -0.74
CA SER A 8 -8.45 -4.23 0.70
C SER A 8 -9.18 -3.12 1.44
N PHE A 9 -9.47 -3.34 2.71
CA PHE A 9 -9.94 -2.31 3.64
C PHE A 9 -8.82 -1.80 4.54
N ARG A 10 -8.97 -0.58 5.05
CA ARG A 10 -8.19 -0.02 6.16
C ARG A 10 -9.13 0.65 7.16
N PHE A 11 -8.66 0.84 8.39
CA PHE A 11 -9.36 1.68 9.36
C PHE A 11 -9.30 3.16 8.92
N PRO A 12 -10.38 3.96 9.10
CA PRO A 12 -10.52 5.28 8.50
C PRO A 12 -9.71 6.39 9.18
N VAL A 13 -8.85 6.06 10.15
CA VAL A 13 -7.98 6.99 10.89
C VAL A 13 -6.70 6.25 11.29
N GLY A 14 -5.62 6.97 11.58
CA GLY A 14 -4.32 6.37 11.93
C GLY A 14 -3.46 6.09 10.70
N GLU A 15 -2.17 6.44 10.79
CA GLU A 15 -1.19 6.12 9.74
C GLU A 15 -0.74 4.65 9.79
N LYS A 16 -0.57 4.13 11.01
CA LYS A 16 -0.15 2.74 11.24
C LYS A 16 -1.37 1.81 11.21
N GLU A 17 -1.35 0.83 10.32
CA GLU A 17 -2.33 -0.25 10.34
C GLU A 17 -2.10 -1.12 11.60
N LEU A 18 -3.15 -1.25 12.41
CA LEU A 18 -3.20 -2.14 13.58
C LEU A 18 -4.01 -3.40 13.24
N SER A 19 -3.91 -4.44 14.09
CA SER A 19 -4.76 -5.62 13.94
C SER A 19 -6.22 -5.32 14.27
N GLN A 20 -7.14 -6.11 13.71
CA GLN A 20 -8.56 -6.05 14.02
C GLN A 20 -8.86 -6.01 15.54
N ASP A 21 -8.23 -6.89 16.33
CA ASP A 21 -8.37 -6.93 17.79
C ASP A 21 -7.92 -5.62 18.47
N ALA A 22 -6.88 -4.96 17.94
CA ALA A 22 -6.41 -3.69 18.47
C ALA A 22 -7.40 -2.55 18.18
N TYR A 23 -8.02 -2.53 16.99
CA TYR A 23 -9.07 -1.57 16.67
C TYR A 23 -10.33 -1.79 17.53
N TYR A 24 -10.77 -3.02 17.73
CA TYR A 24 -11.89 -3.29 18.65
C TYR A 24 -11.59 -2.82 20.08
N LYS A 25 -10.37 -3.07 20.59
CA LYS A 25 -9.94 -2.55 21.90
C LYS A 25 -9.91 -1.02 21.93
N ALA A 26 -9.46 -0.36 20.88
CA ALA A 26 -9.51 1.10 20.80
C ALA A 26 -10.95 1.62 20.82
N LEU A 27 -11.85 1.01 20.04
CA LEU A 27 -13.27 1.34 20.02
C LEU A 27 -13.97 1.07 21.36
N SER A 28 -13.49 0.13 22.16
CA SER A 28 -14.00 -0.10 23.53
C SER A 28 -13.86 1.13 24.45
N GLU A 29 -12.99 2.08 24.11
CA GLU A 29 -12.79 3.27 24.94
C GLU A 29 -13.83 4.37 24.68
N THR A 30 -14.54 4.32 23.55
CA THR A 30 -15.51 5.35 23.16
C THR A 30 -16.57 5.62 24.23
N LYS A 31 -17.05 6.86 24.26
CA LYS A 31 -18.11 7.32 25.17
C LYS A 31 -19.42 7.63 24.43
N SER A 32 -19.39 7.67 23.10
CA SER A 32 -20.45 8.27 22.30
C SER A 32 -21.46 7.26 21.72
N GLY A 33 -21.07 6.01 21.44
CA GLY A 33 -21.97 4.99 20.86
C GLY A 33 -21.25 3.75 20.33
N PHE A 34 -22.00 2.67 20.11
CA PHE A 34 -21.50 1.37 19.68
C PHE A 34 -22.34 0.79 18.55
N TYR A 35 -21.75 -0.02 17.69
CA TYR A 35 -22.50 -0.89 16.81
C TYR A 35 -23.03 -2.10 17.61
N PRO A 36 -24.30 -2.54 17.42
CA PRO A 36 -25.32 -1.97 16.54
C PRO A 36 -26.36 -1.11 17.27
N PHE A 37 -26.17 -0.82 18.57
CA PHE A 37 -27.04 0.06 19.34
C PHE A 37 -26.28 1.22 19.97
N GLY A 38 -26.80 2.43 19.78
CA GLY A 38 -26.29 3.64 20.40
C GLY A 38 -26.50 3.67 21.92
N ILE A 39 -25.88 4.64 22.59
CA ILE A 39 -26.05 4.86 24.05
C ILE A 39 -27.49 5.18 24.47
N ASN A 40 -28.32 5.61 23.52
CA ASN A 40 -29.75 5.86 23.66
C ASN A 40 -30.60 4.58 23.53
N GLY A 41 -29.99 3.45 23.16
CA GLY A 41 -30.68 2.19 22.93
C GLY A 41 -31.30 2.07 21.53
N ILE A 42 -31.08 3.02 20.62
CA ILE A 42 -31.64 2.93 19.26
C ILE A 42 -30.60 2.28 18.32
N TRP A 43 -31.06 1.72 17.21
CA TRP A 43 -30.19 1.22 16.13
C TRP A 43 -29.13 2.26 15.76
N HIS A 44 -27.91 1.79 15.51
CA HIS A 44 -26.75 2.61 15.25
C HIS A 44 -25.86 1.95 14.20
N GLY A 45 -25.82 2.55 13.01
CA GLY A 45 -25.22 2.04 11.76
C GLY A 45 -23.72 1.80 11.82
N GLY A 46 -23.05 2.51 12.71
CA GLY A 46 -21.62 2.71 12.62
C GLY A 46 -20.88 2.62 13.94
N ILE A 47 -19.66 3.13 13.89
CA ILE A 47 -18.74 3.25 15.01
C ILE A 47 -18.45 4.73 15.28
N HIS A 48 -18.17 5.04 16.54
CA HIS A 48 -17.74 6.37 16.94
C HIS A 48 -16.23 6.42 17.18
N ILE A 49 -15.60 7.46 16.62
CA ILE A 49 -14.19 7.77 16.83
C ILE A 49 -14.14 9.12 17.54
N ASP A 50 -13.97 9.07 18.86
CA ASP A 50 -13.79 10.24 19.72
C ASP A 50 -12.33 10.34 20.18
N GLU A 51 -12.00 11.36 20.98
CA GLU A 51 -10.64 11.56 21.50
C GLU A 51 -10.07 10.35 22.26
N SER A 52 -10.91 9.55 22.92
CA SER A 52 -10.44 8.38 23.66
C SER A 52 -9.97 7.27 22.73
N VAL A 53 -10.65 7.11 21.58
CA VAL A 53 -10.24 6.20 20.51
C VAL A 53 -8.98 6.72 19.83
N LEU A 54 -8.93 8.01 19.45
CA LEU A 54 -7.75 8.63 18.80
C LEU A 54 -6.47 8.45 19.62
N ARG A 55 -6.54 8.61 20.95
CA ARG A 55 -5.39 8.38 21.85
C ARG A 55 -4.89 6.94 21.86
N LYS A 56 -5.74 5.96 21.54
CA LYS A 56 -5.34 4.54 21.47
C LYS A 56 -4.66 4.18 20.16
N ILE A 57 -4.90 4.96 19.11
CA ILE A 57 -4.38 4.71 17.76
C ILE A 57 -3.33 5.74 17.30
N ASP A 58 -2.93 6.65 18.20
CA ASP A 58 -1.90 7.68 18.00
C ASP A 58 -2.10 8.50 16.71
N ASN A 59 -3.29 9.09 16.55
CA ASN A 59 -3.65 9.85 15.35
C ASN A 59 -4.12 11.28 15.67
N ASP A 60 -3.87 12.18 14.72
CA ASP A 60 -4.00 13.64 14.83
C ASP A 60 -5.39 14.21 14.52
N ASP A 61 -6.31 13.40 13.95
CA ASP A 61 -7.70 13.71 13.56
C ASP A 61 -8.00 13.68 12.05
N GLN A 62 -7.11 13.12 11.24
CA GLN A 62 -7.33 12.94 9.81
C GLN A 62 -8.19 11.71 9.51
N MET A 63 -9.29 11.90 8.78
CA MET A 63 -10.09 10.81 8.22
C MET A 63 -9.60 10.44 6.82
N LEU A 64 -9.53 9.13 6.58
CA LEU A 64 -8.98 8.51 5.39
C LEU A 64 -10.00 7.54 4.79
N CYS A 65 -9.98 7.41 3.46
CA CYS A 65 -10.87 6.54 2.74
C CYS A 65 -10.57 5.06 3.07
N MET A 66 -11.60 4.29 3.42
CA MET A 66 -11.45 2.91 3.93
C MET A 66 -11.04 1.92 2.84
N ALA A 67 -11.44 2.16 1.60
CA ALA A 67 -11.20 1.29 0.46
C ALA A 67 -11.22 2.12 -0.84
N ASN A 68 -10.73 1.55 -1.94
CA ASN A 68 -10.90 2.17 -3.25
C ASN A 68 -12.38 2.37 -3.55
N GLY A 69 -12.73 3.52 -4.12
CA GLY A 69 -14.10 3.85 -4.45
C GLY A 69 -14.20 5.16 -5.19
N GLU A 70 -15.35 5.80 -5.09
CA GLU A 70 -15.61 7.12 -5.63
C GLU A 70 -16.55 7.89 -4.70
N VAL A 71 -16.24 9.16 -4.51
CA VAL A 71 -17.09 10.08 -3.75
C VAL A 71 -18.31 10.41 -4.60
N ILE A 72 -19.50 10.23 -4.02
CA ILE A 72 -20.78 10.45 -4.72
C ILE A 72 -21.55 11.65 -4.15
N ALA A 73 -21.41 11.92 -2.85
CA ALA A 73 -22.03 13.07 -2.21
C ALA A 73 -21.21 13.54 -1.01
N TYR A 74 -21.29 14.83 -0.71
CA TYR A 74 -20.73 15.39 0.52
C TYR A 74 -21.51 16.63 0.97
N ARG A 75 -21.28 17.04 2.21
CA ARG A 75 -21.73 18.32 2.79
C ARG A 75 -20.64 18.85 3.71
N ILE A 76 -20.33 20.14 3.58
CA ILE A 76 -19.46 20.86 4.51
C ILE A 76 -20.25 22.03 5.08
N ASN A 77 -20.27 22.14 6.41
CA ASN A 77 -20.89 23.30 7.06
C ASN A 77 -20.02 24.55 6.86
N ASP A 78 -20.60 25.74 6.68
CA ASP A 78 -19.80 26.98 6.74
C ASP A 78 -19.25 27.16 8.17
N VAL A 79 -20.19 27.16 9.12
CA VAL A 79 -19.96 27.07 10.56
C VAL A 79 -20.90 26.00 11.14
N TYR A 80 -20.49 25.33 12.22
CA TYR A 80 -21.38 24.35 12.86
C TYR A 80 -22.76 24.91 13.22
N PRO A 81 -23.84 24.21 12.81
CA PRO A 81 -25.15 24.40 13.39
C PRO A 81 -25.12 24.29 14.92
N LYS A 82 -26.07 24.97 15.56
CA LYS A 82 -26.22 24.95 17.02
C LYS A 82 -27.68 24.77 17.44
N ALA A 83 -27.90 23.96 18.45
CA ALA A 83 -29.19 23.78 19.11
C ALA A 83 -29.21 24.52 20.47
N VAL A 84 -30.27 25.28 20.74
CA VAL A 84 -30.42 26.06 21.98
C VAL A 84 -31.50 25.45 22.86
N TYR A 85 -31.13 24.93 24.04
CA TYR A 85 -32.07 24.20 24.92
C TYR A 85 -32.59 25.04 26.08
N GLN A 86 -33.76 24.64 26.59
CA GLN A 86 -34.40 25.24 27.75
C GLN A 86 -34.05 24.48 29.04
N GLU A 87 -34.00 25.20 30.17
CA GLU A 87 -33.85 24.63 31.52
C GLU A 87 -34.84 25.25 32.53
N ILE A 88 -35.03 24.56 33.66
CA ILE A 88 -35.83 25.05 34.78
C ILE A 88 -35.09 26.23 35.42
N LYS A 89 -35.59 27.44 35.18
CA LYS A 89 -35.13 28.76 35.69
C LYS A 89 -34.10 28.70 36.84
N VAL A 90 -32.83 28.65 36.48
CA VAL A 90 -31.74 29.23 37.28
C VAL A 90 -31.47 30.61 36.67
N PRO A 91 -31.26 31.69 37.44
CA PRO A 91 -30.94 33.00 36.90
C PRO A 91 -29.51 33.00 36.35
N CYS A 92 -29.30 32.34 35.21
CA CYS A 92 -28.06 32.36 34.44
C CYS A 92 -28.21 33.44 33.35
N LYS A 93 -27.17 34.26 33.14
CA LYS A 93 -27.15 35.31 32.10
C LYS A 93 -26.82 34.77 30.69
N GLY A 94 -26.98 33.47 30.45
CA GLY A 94 -26.54 32.79 29.22
C GLY A 94 -27.49 31.69 28.76
N GLN A 95 -27.38 31.33 27.48
CA GLN A 95 -28.15 30.27 26.84
C GLN A 95 -27.34 28.99 26.76
N LEU A 96 -28.00 27.83 26.95
CA LEU A 96 -27.35 26.53 26.86
C LEU A 96 -27.35 26.04 25.42
N VAL A 97 -26.16 25.93 24.85
CA VAL A 97 -25.96 25.65 23.43
C VAL A 97 -25.22 24.33 23.24
N ALA A 98 -25.58 23.58 22.19
CA ALA A 98 -24.79 22.46 21.69
C ALA A 98 -24.51 22.62 20.20
N TYR A 99 -23.23 22.71 19.85
CA TYR A 99 -22.75 22.73 18.47
C TYR A 99 -22.66 21.31 17.93
N PHE A 100 -23.03 21.11 16.67
CA PHE A 100 -22.97 19.82 16.02
C PHE A 100 -22.60 19.94 14.55
N SER A 101 -21.97 18.91 14.01
CA SER A 101 -21.67 18.82 12.59
C SER A 101 -22.72 17.99 11.87
N SER A 102 -23.28 18.56 10.80
CA SER A 102 -24.09 17.84 9.81
C SER A 102 -23.29 17.53 8.53
N GLY A 103 -21.99 17.87 8.53
CA GLY A 103 -21.08 17.61 7.43
C GLY A 103 -20.79 16.13 7.28
N PHE A 104 -20.73 15.66 6.03
CA PHE A 104 -20.48 14.26 5.71
C PHE A 104 -19.81 14.08 4.35
N THR A 105 -19.23 12.89 4.13
CA THR A 105 -18.81 12.40 2.82
C THR A 105 -19.35 10.98 2.65
N LEU A 106 -19.92 10.70 1.49
CA LEU A 106 -20.43 9.39 1.10
C LEU A 106 -19.59 8.85 -0.07
N VAL A 107 -19.01 7.67 0.15
CA VAL A 107 -18.15 7.00 -0.84
C VAL A 107 -18.83 5.70 -1.27
N ARG A 108 -18.95 5.50 -2.58
CA ARG A 108 -19.38 4.25 -3.20
C ARG A 108 -18.17 3.37 -3.48
N HIS A 109 -18.25 2.09 -3.14
CA HIS A 109 -17.22 1.09 -3.35
C HIS A 109 -17.77 -0.09 -4.14
N TYR A 110 -16.86 -0.83 -4.78
CA TYR A 110 -17.21 -1.97 -5.62
C TYR A 110 -16.42 -3.22 -5.21
N LEU A 111 -17.09 -4.16 -4.54
CA LEU A 111 -16.50 -5.41 -4.07
C LEU A 111 -16.85 -6.54 -5.05
N GLN A 112 -15.84 -7.25 -5.56
CA GLN A 112 -16.01 -8.33 -6.53
C GLN A 112 -15.19 -9.56 -6.14
N MET A 113 -15.80 -10.73 -6.26
CA MET A 113 -15.11 -12.01 -6.08
C MET A 113 -14.07 -12.26 -7.18
N PRO A 114 -12.89 -12.85 -6.88
CA PRO A 114 -11.93 -13.24 -7.89
C PRO A 114 -12.55 -14.18 -8.94
N LYS A 115 -12.00 -14.13 -10.15
CA LYS A 115 -12.45 -15.00 -11.24
C LYS A 115 -11.98 -16.43 -11.00
N ILE A 116 -12.91 -17.39 -11.03
CA ILE A 116 -12.59 -18.82 -10.96
C ILE A 116 -11.88 -19.24 -12.25
N ALA A 117 -10.76 -19.95 -12.10
CA ALA A 117 -9.96 -20.41 -13.23
C ALA A 117 -10.78 -21.32 -14.16
N GLY A 118 -10.81 -20.99 -15.46
CA GLY A 118 -11.55 -21.75 -16.47
C GLY A 118 -13.05 -21.48 -16.53
N SER A 119 -13.63 -20.69 -15.63
CA SER A 119 -15.03 -20.26 -15.73
C SER A 119 -15.21 -19.08 -16.69
N THR A 120 -16.30 -19.12 -17.47
CA THR A 120 -16.78 -18.01 -18.31
C THR A 120 -17.77 -17.11 -17.58
N ASP A 121 -18.21 -17.49 -16.38
CA ASP A 121 -19.23 -16.76 -15.63
C ASP A 121 -18.68 -15.45 -15.08
N THR A 122 -19.55 -14.44 -15.03
CA THR A 122 -19.23 -13.16 -14.39
C THR A 122 -19.12 -13.36 -12.87
N PRO A 123 -18.00 -12.99 -12.23
CA PRO A 123 -17.87 -13.16 -10.80
C PRO A 123 -18.91 -12.34 -10.02
N PRO A 124 -19.44 -12.85 -8.90
CA PRO A 124 -20.38 -12.11 -8.05
C PRO A 124 -19.80 -10.75 -7.61
N THR A 125 -20.65 -9.72 -7.58
CA THR A 125 -20.28 -8.35 -7.22
C THR A 125 -21.32 -7.72 -6.30
N ILE A 126 -20.89 -6.80 -5.44
CA ILE A 126 -21.77 -5.98 -4.61
C ILE A 126 -21.26 -4.54 -4.50
N THR A 127 -22.18 -3.58 -4.41
CA THR A 127 -21.87 -2.17 -4.16
C THR A 127 -21.95 -1.90 -2.67
N LEU A 128 -20.87 -1.38 -2.08
CA LEU A 128 -20.86 -0.96 -0.68
C LEU A 128 -20.79 0.56 -0.59
N TYR A 129 -21.22 1.13 0.53
CA TYR A 129 -21.07 2.55 0.84
C TYR A 129 -20.35 2.72 2.17
N SER A 130 -19.41 3.65 2.23
CA SER A 130 -18.90 4.17 3.49
C SER A 130 -19.36 5.61 3.70
N LEU A 131 -19.83 5.90 4.91
CA LEU A 131 -20.29 7.23 5.32
C LEU A 131 -19.37 7.77 6.40
N TYR A 132 -18.92 9.02 6.23
CA TYR A 132 -18.05 9.74 7.15
C TYR A 132 -18.79 10.97 7.69
N MET A 133 -19.54 10.82 8.77
CA MET A 133 -20.32 11.88 9.40
C MET A 133 -19.50 12.68 10.43
N HIS A 134 -20.00 13.88 10.73
CA HIS A 134 -19.46 14.83 11.69
C HIS A 134 -18.09 15.39 11.29
N GLN A 135 -17.96 15.88 10.06
CA GLN A 135 -16.71 16.47 9.57
C GLN A 135 -16.47 17.89 10.08
N LEU A 136 -15.22 18.33 10.03
CA LEU A 136 -14.81 19.70 10.30
C LEU A 136 -15.51 20.67 9.33
N ASP A 137 -16.04 21.77 9.86
CA ASP A 137 -16.65 22.84 9.06
C ASP A 137 -15.59 23.71 8.36
N TRP A 138 -16.04 24.51 7.39
CA TRP A 138 -15.17 25.37 6.60
C TRP A 138 -14.43 26.41 7.45
N TYR A 139 -15.09 26.97 8.46
CA TYR A 139 -14.44 27.87 9.42
C TYR A 139 -13.26 27.19 10.17
N GLY A 140 -13.36 25.89 10.48
CA GLY A 140 -12.25 25.11 11.03
C GLY A 140 -11.08 24.97 10.06
N TYR A 141 -11.36 24.68 8.78
CA TYR A 141 -10.34 24.68 7.73
C TYR A 141 -9.65 26.04 7.60
N GLN A 142 -10.42 27.13 7.58
CA GLN A 142 -9.87 28.49 7.50
C GLN A 142 -8.97 28.86 8.68
N GLN A 143 -9.34 28.46 9.90
CA GLN A 143 -8.50 28.67 11.09
C GLN A 143 -7.18 27.91 10.98
N ARG A 144 -7.23 26.64 10.55
CA ARG A 144 -6.00 25.89 10.29
C ARG A 144 -5.17 26.62 9.25
N MET A 145 -5.76 27.09 8.14
CA MET A 145 -5.05 27.74 7.02
C MET A 145 -4.30 29.01 7.42
N GLN A 146 -4.74 29.67 8.50
CA GLN A 146 -4.06 30.84 9.06
C GLN A 146 -2.88 30.47 9.96
N ASN A 147 -2.79 29.22 10.42
CA ASN A 147 -1.70 28.73 11.25
C ASN A 147 -0.53 28.25 10.37
N SER A 148 0.59 28.98 10.40
CA SER A 148 1.77 28.71 9.57
C SER A 148 2.58 27.47 9.97
N GLU A 149 2.26 26.84 11.10
CA GLU A 149 3.00 25.69 11.65
C GLU A 149 2.53 24.33 11.10
N THR A 150 1.37 24.25 10.43
CA THR A 150 0.78 22.98 9.97
C THR A 150 0.45 22.99 8.49
N GLU A 151 0.96 22.01 7.73
CA GLU A 151 0.52 21.77 6.36
C GLU A 151 -0.89 21.17 6.38
N ILE A 152 -1.82 21.78 5.63
CA ILE A 152 -3.24 21.41 5.68
C ILE A 152 -3.59 20.67 4.42
N LEU A 153 -4.26 19.53 4.62
CA LEU A 153 -4.81 18.74 3.55
C LEU A 153 -6.23 19.22 3.26
N SER A 154 -6.54 19.36 1.98
CA SER A 154 -7.89 19.58 1.49
C SER A 154 -8.36 18.34 0.73
N PRO A 155 -9.62 17.92 0.88
CA PRO A 155 -10.14 16.79 0.13
C PRO A 155 -10.08 17.04 -1.38
N LYS A 156 -9.51 16.11 -2.15
CA LYS A 156 -9.29 16.31 -3.60
C LYS A 156 -10.58 16.27 -4.44
N PHE A 157 -11.68 15.82 -3.84
CA PHE A 157 -13.01 15.84 -4.45
C PHE A 157 -13.72 17.20 -4.31
N TRP A 158 -13.12 18.15 -3.60
CA TRP A 158 -13.53 19.55 -3.65
C TRP A 158 -13.13 20.21 -4.97
N SER A 159 -13.67 21.40 -5.23
CA SER A 159 -13.35 22.14 -6.45
C SER A 159 -11.96 22.75 -6.37
N VAL A 160 -11.14 22.51 -7.38
CA VAL A 160 -9.85 23.20 -7.51
C VAL A 160 -10.08 24.69 -7.76
N THR A 161 -9.48 25.55 -6.95
CA THR A 161 -9.63 27.01 -7.03
C THR A 161 -8.37 27.71 -7.52
N SER A 162 -7.20 27.12 -7.25
CA SER A 162 -5.93 27.63 -7.76
C SER A 162 -4.92 26.53 -8.01
N GLY A 163 -3.89 26.84 -8.80
CA GLY A 163 -2.77 25.94 -9.05
C GLY A 163 -1.66 26.62 -9.82
N ARG A 164 -0.46 26.04 -9.80
CA ARG A 164 0.67 26.46 -10.63
C ARG A 164 1.10 25.33 -11.54
N VAL A 165 1.71 25.66 -12.67
CA VAL A 165 2.26 24.64 -13.57
C VAL A 165 3.29 23.76 -12.84
N SER A 166 3.15 22.44 -12.93
CA SER A 166 4.07 21.50 -12.30
C SER A 166 5.36 21.33 -13.12
N PRO A 167 6.55 21.58 -12.56
CA PRO A 167 7.82 21.38 -13.27
C PRO A 167 8.03 19.93 -13.74
N ASP A 168 7.45 18.97 -13.03
CA ASP A 168 7.64 17.54 -13.25
C ASP A 168 6.71 16.99 -14.33
N THR A 169 5.48 17.51 -14.41
CA THR A 169 4.44 17.05 -15.35
C THR A 169 4.22 18.01 -16.53
N THR A 170 5.10 19.00 -16.69
CA THR A 170 5.08 19.94 -17.84
C THR A 170 5.35 19.25 -19.17
N GLU A 171 4.57 19.64 -20.17
CA GLU A 171 4.72 19.20 -21.55
C GLU A 171 5.89 19.95 -22.21
N ILE A 172 6.61 19.28 -23.11
CA ILE A 172 7.58 19.96 -23.99
C ILE A 172 6.78 20.75 -25.02
N ILE A 173 6.94 22.07 -25.02
CA ILE A 173 6.28 22.95 -25.99
C ILE A 173 6.83 22.65 -27.39
N LYS A 174 5.94 22.48 -28.37
CA LYS A 174 6.29 22.21 -29.77
C LYS A 174 6.12 23.47 -30.62
N GLY A 175 7.08 23.73 -31.50
CA GLY A 175 7.04 24.90 -32.38
C GLY A 175 8.20 24.95 -33.37
N SER A 176 8.13 25.89 -34.30
CA SER A 176 9.18 26.12 -35.30
C SER A 176 10.39 26.81 -34.68
N VAL A 177 11.58 26.29 -34.95
CA VAL A 177 12.78 26.70 -34.21
C VAL A 177 13.31 28.04 -34.67
N ILE A 178 13.66 28.90 -33.72
CA ILE A 178 14.38 30.15 -33.95
C ILE A 178 15.85 29.91 -33.66
N ARG A 179 16.71 30.13 -34.66
CA ARG A 179 18.17 29.96 -34.50
C ARG A 179 18.89 31.29 -34.62
N ILE A 180 19.90 31.53 -33.77
CA ILE A 180 20.63 32.81 -33.76
C ILE A 180 21.25 33.17 -35.11
N ASN A 181 21.61 32.17 -35.94
CA ASN A 181 22.30 32.42 -37.19
C ASN A 181 22.07 31.35 -38.29
N GLY A 182 20.88 30.77 -38.35
CA GLY A 182 20.49 29.79 -39.37
C GLY A 182 20.87 28.34 -39.05
N SER A 183 21.15 27.52 -40.07
CA SER A 183 21.36 26.07 -39.90
C SER A 183 22.48 25.73 -38.92
N LYS A 184 22.24 24.77 -38.02
CA LYS A 184 23.21 24.24 -37.03
C LYS A 184 23.77 25.27 -36.04
N THR A 185 23.08 26.38 -35.79
CA THR A 185 23.46 27.36 -34.76
C THR A 185 22.55 27.28 -33.54
N GLU A 186 22.95 27.91 -32.44
CA GLU A 186 22.19 27.95 -31.17
C GLU A 186 20.71 28.28 -31.39
N ILE A 187 19.86 27.57 -30.66
CA ILE A 187 18.41 27.79 -30.64
C ILE A 187 18.12 28.83 -29.56
N VAL A 188 17.45 29.90 -29.96
CA VAL A 188 17.14 31.04 -29.08
C VAL A 188 15.66 31.15 -28.74
N GLY A 189 14.81 30.34 -29.37
CA GLY A 189 13.39 30.25 -29.06
C GLY A 189 12.61 29.36 -30.03
N LEU A 190 11.29 29.30 -29.84
CA LEU A 190 10.33 28.58 -30.67
C LEU A 190 9.20 29.54 -31.08
N LEU A 191 8.82 29.51 -32.35
CA LEU A 191 7.61 30.11 -32.86
C LEU A 191 6.49 29.09 -32.81
N LEU A 192 5.39 29.43 -32.14
CA LEU A 192 4.20 28.58 -32.15
C LEU A 192 3.58 28.54 -33.56
N LYS A 193 2.88 27.44 -33.86
CA LYS A 193 2.08 27.31 -35.07
C LYS A 193 1.07 28.46 -35.15
N ASP A 194 0.79 28.92 -36.35
CA ASP A 194 -0.09 30.04 -36.71
C ASP A 194 0.42 31.44 -36.35
N SER A 195 1.58 31.56 -35.68
CA SER A 195 2.26 32.85 -35.53
C SER A 195 2.59 33.46 -36.88
N LYS A 196 2.32 34.76 -37.04
CA LYS A 196 2.65 35.55 -38.23
C LYS A 196 3.90 36.36 -37.96
N ILE A 197 4.87 36.21 -38.86
CA ILE A 197 6.17 36.86 -38.76
C ILE A 197 6.53 37.54 -40.07
N ARG A 198 7.28 38.62 -39.98
CA ARG A 198 7.88 39.28 -41.13
C ARG A 198 9.31 38.80 -41.28
N LEU A 199 9.67 38.44 -42.50
CA LEU A 199 10.98 37.88 -42.82
C LEU A 199 11.80 38.87 -43.65
N GLY A 200 13.12 38.84 -43.47
CA GLY A 200 14.07 39.68 -44.18
C GLY A 200 15.05 38.86 -45.01
N GLU A 201 16.34 39.17 -44.89
CA GLU A 201 17.39 38.55 -45.69
C GLU A 201 17.51 37.04 -45.44
N ARG A 202 17.77 36.30 -46.53
CA ARG A 202 18.05 34.86 -46.47
C ARG A 202 19.50 34.59 -46.10
N LYS A 203 19.71 33.71 -45.13
CA LYS A 203 21.01 33.18 -44.74
C LYS A 203 21.14 31.71 -45.13
N GLY A 204 22.15 31.42 -45.94
CA GLY A 204 22.36 30.08 -46.50
C GLY A 204 21.23 29.66 -47.45
N THR A 205 20.92 28.36 -47.51
CA THR A 205 19.99 27.82 -48.50
C THR A 205 18.52 28.11 -48.16
N ASN A 206 18.11 27.98 -46.89
CA ASN A 206 16.69 27.92 -46.51
C ASN A 206 16.31 28.65 -45.19
N TRP A 207 17.17 29.51 -44.63
CA TRP A 207 16.88 30.21 -43.36
C TRP A 207 16.70 31.71 -43.60
N TYR A 208 15.67 32.31 -43.01
CA TYR A 208 15.35 33.72 -43.19
C TYR A 208 15.36 34.45 -41.86
N LYS A 209 15.94 35.66 -41.85
CA LYS A 209 15.98 36.51 -40.66
C LYS A 209 14.56 36.91 -40.28
N ILE A 210 14.18 36.73 -39.03
CA ILE A 210 12.92 37.23 -38.50
C ILE A 210 13.11 38.72 -38.21
N VAL A 211 12.27 39.56 -38.81
CA VAL A 211 12.30 41.02 -38.66
C VAL A 211 11.37 41.47 -37.54
N SER A 212 10.17 40.91 -37.49
CA SER A 212 9.17 41.18 -36.45
C SER A 212 8.17 40.03 -36.35
N ILE A 213 7.48 39.94 -35.22
CA ILE A 213 6.26 39.15 -35.07
C ILE A 213 5.10 40.12 -35.22
N SER A 214 4.22 39.86 -36.17
CA SER A 214 3.00 40.67 -36.37
C SER A 214 1.80 40.10 -35.62
N GLU A 215 1.77 38.78 -35.39
CA GLU A 215 0.73 38.10 -34.63
C GLU A 215 1.26 36.78 -34.05
N GLY A 216 0.76 36.36 -32.89
CA GLY A 216 1.13 35.09 -32.24
C GLY A 216 2.17 35.23 -31.13
N SER A 217 2.83 34.11 -30.78
CA SER A 217 3.72 34.06 -29.62
C SER A 217 5.03 33.33 -29.92
N VAL A 218 6.09 33.82 -29.28
CA VAL A 218 7.42 33.20 -29.23
C VAL A 218 7.69 32.69 -27.83
N VAL A 219 8.26 31.50 -27.77
CA VAL A 219 8.66 30.83 -26.55
C VAL A 219 10.17 30.86 -26.47
N THR A 220 10.72 31.43 -25.40
CA THR A 220 12.16 31.58 -25.18
C THR A 220 12.58 30.80 -23.94
N SER A 221 13.88 30.72 -23.67
CA SER A 221 14.38 30.21 -22.38
C SER A 221 13.97 31.06 -21.19
N GLN A 222 13.55 32.32 -21.41
CA GLN A 222 13.13 33.26 -20.36
C GLN A 222 11.60 33.35 -20.19
N GLY A 223 10.81 32.78 -21.11
CA GLY A 223 9.34 32.81 -21.06
C GLY A 223 8.68 32.97 -22.42
N VAL A 224 7.35 33.11 -22.41
CA VAL A 224 6.53 33.34 -23.63
C VAL A 224 6.33 34.85 -23.83
N THR A 225 6.55 35.34 -25.04
CA THR A 225 6.43 36.76 -25.42
C THR A 225 5.66 36.92 -26.75
N SER A 226 5.12 38.11 -27.02
CA SER A 226 4.53 38.49 -28.31
C SER A 226 5.49 39.26 -29.23
N GLU A 227 6.67 39.62 -28.72
CA GLU A 227 7.69 40.39 -29.43
C GLU A 227 9.04 39.67 -29.38
N LEU A 228 9.88 39.87 -30.39
CA LEU A 228 11.23 39.29 -30.43
C LEU A 228 12.17 39.88 -29.38
N GLY A 229 11.92 41.11 -28.90
CA GLY A 229 12.88 41.84 -28.08
C GLY A 229 14.25 41.92 -28.78
N ASP A 230 15.31 41.52 -28.07
CA ASP A 230 16.70 41.49 -28.58
C ASP A 230 17.03 40.24 -29.42
N ILE A 231 16.08 39.33 -29.63
CA ILE A 231 16.32 38.05 -30.31
C ILE A 231 16.57 38.27 -31.80
N GLN A 232 17.84 38.19 -32.21
CA GLN A 232 18.23 38.15 -33.62
C GLN A 232 18.16 36.71 -34.15
N GLY A 233 16.96 36.29 -34.55
CA GLY A 233 16.65 34.91 -34.91
C GLY A 233 16.39 34.66 -36.39
N TYR A 234 16.60 33.42 -36.83
CA TYR A 234 16.28 32.91 -38.17
C TYR A 234 15.33 31.72 -38.07
N VAL A 235 14.34 31.67 -38.98
CA VAL A 235 13.39 30.55 -39.13
C VAL A 235 13.64 29.80 -40.43
N PHE A 236 13.30 28.52 -40.48
CA PHE A 236 13.39 27.72 -41.69
C PHE A 236 12.22 28.01 -42.63
N SER A 237 12.50 28.23 -43.91
CA SER A 237 11.50 28.55 -44.94
C SER A 237 10.42 27.49 -45.13
N GLY A 238 10.73 26.20 -44.89
CA GLY A 238 9.76 25.12 -44.95
C GLY A 238 8.80 25.06 -43.75
N ASP A 239 9.03 25.89 -42.73
CA ASP A 239 8.20 25.94 -41.53
C ASP A 239 7.14 27.07 -41.61
N VAL A 240 7.12 27.84 -42.70
CA VAL A 240 6.23 29.00 -42.89
C VAL A 240 5.50 28.98 -44.25
N THR A 241 4.35 29.64 -44.33
CA THR A 241 3.57 29.85 -45.57
C THR A 241 3.21 31.33 -45.75
N PRO A 242 3.27 31.90 -46.97
CA PRO A 242 3.81 31.27 -48.20
C PRO A 242 5.32 31.01 -48.08
N VAL A 243 5.84 29.97 -48.72
CA VAL A 243 7.29 29.66 -48.64
C VAL A 243 8.10 30.74 -49.37
N PRO A 244 9.02 31.46 -48.71
CA PRO A 244 9.83 32.49 -49.36
C PRO A 244 10.89 31.87 -50.29
N THR A 245 10.97 32.34 -51.54
CA THR A 245 11.86 31.80 -52.59
C THR A 245 13.08 32.67 -52.90
N ASP A 246 12.98 33.98 -52.66
CA ASP A 246 13.97 34.97 -53.09
C ASP A 246 15.15 35.13 -52.13
N LYS A 247 16.19 35.86 -52.55
CA LYS A 247 17.37 36.14 -51.69
C LYS A 247 17.03 37.00 -50.46
N SER A 248 15.92 37.72 -50.50
CA SER A 248 15.32 38.44 -49.38
C SER A 248 13.82 38.19 -49.41
N ALA A 249 13.23 37.85 -48.27
CA ALA A 249 11.78 37.75 -48.15
C ALA A 249 11.15 39.15 -48.22
N ASN A 250 9.88 39.20 -48.61
CA ASN A 250 9.15 40.47 -48.64
C ASN A 250 8.83 40.88 -47.20
N ALA A 251 9.57 41.87 -46.68
CA ALA A 251 9.44 42.34 -45.31
C ALA A 251 8.11 43.03 -44.99
N THR A 252 7.23 43.26 -45.97
CA THR A 252 5.91 43.89 -45.75
C THR A 252 4.74 42.90 -45.72
N ILE A 253 4.97 41.61 -45.95
CA ILE A 253 3.93 40.57 -45.84
C ILE A 253 4.18 39.66 -44.65
N ASP A 254 3.11 39.09 -44.13
CA ASP A 254 3.16 38.15 -43.02
C ASP A 254 3.33 36.72 -43.53
N TYR A 255 4.29 36.02 -42.95
CA TYR A 255 4.56 34.61 -43.14
C TYR A 255 4.00 33.85 -41.92
N GLN A 256 3.04 32.97 -42.15
CA GLN A 256 2.40 32.19 -41.10
C GLN A 256 3.19 30.92 -40.83
N VAL A 257 3.49 30.63 -39.57
CA VAL A 257 4.16 29.40 -39.15
C VAL A 257 3.20 28.22 -39.28
N VAL A 258 3.57 27.18 -40.01
CA VAL A 258 2.68 26.04 -40.31
C VAL A 258 3.07 24.75 -39.60
N LYS A 259 4.24 24.72 -38.95
CA LYS A 259 4.81 23.51 -38.35
C LYS A 259 4.72 23.48 -36.83
N GLU A 260 4.39 22.30 -36.30
CA GLU A 260 4.19 22.01 -34.87
C GLU A 260 4.93 20.71 -34.47
N ASP A 261 6.23 20.63 -34.76
CA ASP A 261 7.09 19.55 -34.31
C ASP A 261 8.51 20.05 -33.97
N ASN A 262 9.18 19.33 -33.05
CA ASN A 262 10.57 19.58 -32.65
C ASN A 262 11.52 18.47 -33.15
N ASN A 263 11.10 17.67 -34.13
CA ASN A 263 11.73 16.39 -34.49
C ASN A 263 13.14 16.54 -35.10
N ALA A 264 13.57 17.77 -35.40
CA ALA A 264 14.91 18.09 -35.89
C ALA A 264 15.92 18.42 -34.78
N ILE A 265 15.54 18.38 -33.49
CA ILE A 265 16.41 18.67 -32.34
C ILE A 265 16.76 17.38 -31.60
N GLY A 266 17.83 16.73 -32.05
CA GLY A 266 18.50 15.63 -31.36
C GLY A 266 19.70 16.06 -30.50
N LYS A 267 19.73 17.29 -29.99
CA LYS A 267 20.73 17.76 -29.00
C LYS A 267 20.07 18.72 -27.99
N ALA A 268 20.50 18.63 -26.73
CA ALA A 268 19.88 19.17 -25.51
C ALA A 268 19.76 20.72 -25.38
N GLU A 269 19.80 21.47 -26.47
CA GLU A 269 19.75 22.93 -26.45
C GLU A 269 18.27 23.38 -26.49
N VAL A 270 17.76 23.67 -25.28
CA VAL A 270 16.45 24.26 -24.92
C VAL A 270 15.23 23.32 -25.00
N LYS A 271 15.06 22.48 -23.96
CA LYS A 271 13.75 21.88 -23.64
C LYS A 271 12.88 22.94 -22.95
N VAL A 272 12.06 23.68 -23.69
CA VAL A 272 11.09 24.57 -23.04
C VAL A 272 9.88 23.76 -22.57
N LYS A 273 9.72 23.72 -21.25
CA LYS A 273 8.63 23.06 -20.54
C LYS A 273 7.50 24.05 -20.25
N GLY A 274 6.26 23.64 -20.44
CA GLY A 274 5.08 24.46 -20.16
C GLY A 274 3.80 23.65 -20.04
N ILE A 275 2.67 24.32 -20.15
CA ILE A 275 1.33 23.72 -20.09
C ILE A 275 0.51 24.09 -21.32
N THR A 276 -0.26 23.13 -21.83
CA THR A 276 -1.21 23.36 -22.93
C THR A 276 -2.55 23.84 -22.36
N VAL A 277 -3.10 24.92 -22.95
CA VAL A 277 -4.46 25.39 -22.69
C VAL A 277 -5.38 24.89 -23.79
N TYR A 278 -6.50 24.28 -23.41
CA TYR A 278 -7.48 23.67 -24.29
C TYR A 278 -8.76 24.50 -24.38
N ALA A 279 -9.47 24.41 -25.51
CA ALA A 279 -10.71 25.17 -25.73
C ALA A 279 -11.90 24.64 -24.92
N SER A 280 -11.86 23.35 -24.58
CA SER A 280 -12.88 22.65 -23.77
C SER A 280 -12.18 21.67 -22.84
N ALA A 281 -12.92 21.04 -21.93
CA ALA A 281 -12.40 20.05 -20.97
C ALA A 281 -12.02 18.71 -21.64
N ASN A 282 -11.19 18.74 -22.68
CA ASN A 282 -10.64 17.61 -23.42
C ASN A 282 -9.47 18.06 -24.32
N GLU A 283 -8.76 17.11 -24.92
CA GLU A 283 -7.57 17.38 -25.74
C GLU A 283 -7.86 17.73 -27.20
N LYS A 284 -9.13 17.85 -27.62
CA LYS A 284 -9.48 17.95 -29.05
C LYS A 284 -9.00 19.23 -29.72
N GLN A 285 -9.02 20.34 -28.98
CA GLN A 285 -8.63 21.66 -29.51
C GLN A 285 -7.74 22.39 -28.52
N LYS A 286 -6.53 22.71 -28.96
CA LYS A 286 -5.56 23.53 -28.22
C LYS A 286 -5.76 25.00 -28.58
N LEU A 287 -5.68 25.87 -27.59
CA LEU A 287 -5.74 27.33 -27.76
C LEU A 287 -4.35 27.97 -27.70
N ALA A 288 -3.55 27.61 -26.71
CA ALA A 288 -2.23 28.21 -26.50
C ALA A 288 -1.32 27.35 -25.61
N TYR A 289 -0.07 27.78 -25.46
CA TYR A 289 0.90 27.28 -24.50
C TYR A 289 1.26 28.37 -23.49
N LEU A 290 1.43 27.98 -22.23
CA LEU A 290 1.89 28.87 -21.16
C LEU A 290 3.19 28.31 -20.52
N PRO A 291 4.09 29.18 -20.01
CA PRO A 291 5.35 28.76 -19.40
C PRO A 291 5.12 28.11 -18.02
N ASN A 292 6.17 27.48 -17.48
CA ASN A 292 6.13 26.88 -16.14
C ASN A 292 5.96 27.90 -14.98
N THR A 293 6.14 29.19 -15.24
CA THR A 293 5.88 30.26 -14.25
C THR A 293 4.42 30.63 -14.14
N ALA A 294 3.55 30.11 -15.03
CA ALA A 294 2.14 30.43 -15.02
C ALA A 294 1.45 29.91 -13.75
N THR A 295 0.62 30.76 -13.17
CA THR A 295 -0.27 30.44 -12.06
C THR A 295 -1.71 30.74 -12.47
N PHE A 296 -2.65 30.01 -11.85
CA PHE A 296 -4.04 30.02 -12.25
C PHE A 296 -4.97 30.24 -11.06
N LEU A 297 -6.03 30.99 -11.29
CA LEU A 297 -7.29 30.88 -10.55
C LEU A 297 -8.31 30.19 -11.44
N PHE A 298 -9.12 29.33 -10.86
CA PHE A 298 -10.14 28.53 -11.54
C PHE A 298 -11.54 28.92 -11.09
N ASN A 299 -12.54 28.63 -11.92
CA ASN A 299 -13.97 28.84 -11.60
C ASN A 299 -14.84 27.65 -12.01
N GLY A 300 -14.25 26.45 -12.01
CA GLY A 300 -14.94 25.20 -12.29
C GLY A 300 -13.97 24.13 -12.75
N GLN A 301 -14.42 22.88 -12.70
CA GLN A 301 -13.67 21.73 -13.18
C GLN A 301 -14.61 20.74 -13.85
N GLU A 302 -14.11 20.02 -14.85
CA GLU A 302 -14.86 19.00 -15.57
C GLU A 302 -13.87 18.04 -16.25
N ASN A 303 -14.17 16.73 -16.29
CA ASN A 303 -13.39 15.72 -17.01
C ASN A 303 -11.87 15.71 -16.73
N GLY A 304 -11.45 16.10 -15.52
CA GLY A 304 -10.02 16.20 -15.14
C GLY A 304 -9.32 17.49 -15.60
N TYR A 305 -10.08 18.48 -16.07
CA TYR A 305 -9.60 19.79 -16.48
C TYR A 305 -10.20 20.88 -15.60
N ALA A 306 -9.40 21.89 -15.27
CA ALA A 306 -9.85 23.09 -14.57
C ALA A 306 -10.13 24.20 -15.58
N LYS A 307 -11.30 24.85 -15.45
CA LYS A 307 -11.69 26.01 -16.24
C LYS A 307 -10.99 27.24 -15.71
N ILE A 308 -10.24 27.91 -16.58
CA ILE A 308 -9.45 29.07 -16.21
C ILE A 308 -10.38 30.26 -15.93
N ARG A 309 -10.15 30.92 -14.79
CA ARG A 309 -10.69 32.25 -14.47
C ARG A 309 -9.64 33.32 -14.72
N GLN A 310 -8.45 33.13 -14.14
CA GLN A 310 -7.36 34.09 -14.22
C GLN A 310 -6.02 33.39 -14.47
N ILE A 311 -5.19 33.98 -15.30
CA ILE A 311 -3.80 33.57 -15.55
C ILE A 311 -2.90 34.68 -15.02
N SER A 312 -1.87 34.29 -14.27
CA SER A 312 -0.88 35.19 -13.66
C SER A 312 0.54 34.60 -13.79
N GLY A 313 1.57 35.39 -13.45
CA GLY A 313 2.96 34.93 -13.46
C GLY A 313 3.60 34.77 -14.86
N CYS A 314 2.87 35.13 -15.92
CA CYS A 314 3.38 35.16 -17.30
C CYS A 314 2.63 36.16 -18.17
N TYR A 315 3.14 36.40 -19.38
CA TYR A 315 2.36 37.03 -20.45
C TYR A 315 1.20 36.12 -20.88
N VAL A 316 0.01 36.69 -21.06
CA VAL A 316 -1.19 35.95 -21.46
C VAL A 316 -1.44 36.15 -22.96
N PRO A 317 -1.41 35.09 -23.78
CA PRO A 317 -1.69 35.20 -25.21
C PRO A 317 -3.09 35.77 -25.49
N VAL A 318 -3.20 36.63 -26.52
CA VAL A 318 -4.47 37.27 -26.92
C VAL A 318 -5.59 36.26 -27.17
N ALA A 319 -5.27 35.07 -27.67
CA ALA A 319 -6.22 33.97 -27.90
C ALA A 319 -6.91 33.46 -26.61
N LEU A 320 -6.34 33.75 -25.44
CA LEU A 320 -6.92 33.41 -24.14
C LEU A 320 -7.67 34.58 -23.50
N ASN A 321 -7.64 35.77 -24.10
CA ASN A 321 -8.41 36.91 -23.62
C ASN A 321 -9.86 36.81 -24.12
N ASN A 322 -10.79 37.36 -23.36
CA ASN A 322 -12.17 37.45 -23.80
C ASN A 322 -12.29 38.55 -24.87
N PRO A 323 -12.66 38.23 -26.13
CA PRO A 323 -12.66 39.20 -27.24
C PRO A 323 -13.63 40.38 -27.05
N ASN A 324 -14.61 40.24 -26.14
CA ASN A 324 -15.58 41.29 -25.80
C ASN A 324 -15.49 41.72 -24.31
N GLY A 325 -14.43 41.33 -23.61
CA GLY A 325 -14.27 41.57 -22.17
C GLY A 325 -13.44 42.81 -21.84
N ASP A 326 -13.67 43.38 -20.67
CA ASP A 326 -12.75 44.31 -20.01
C ASP A 326 -11.53 43.57 -19.41
N GLN A 327 -10.61 44.29 -18.75
CA GLN A 327 -9.43 43.69 -18.13
C GLN A 327 -9.75 42.70 -17.00
N ASP A 328 -10.94 42.76 -16.41
CA ASP A 328 -11.37 41.89 -15.31
C ASP A 328 -12.14 40.64 -15.79
N SER A 329 -12.36 40.53 -17.11
CA SER A 329 -13.09 39.42 -17.71
C SER A 329 -12.30 38.10 -17.59
N PRO A 330 -12.98 36.96 -17.35
CA PRO A 330 -12.30 35.67 -17.22
C PRO A 330 -11.52 35.30 -18.48
N HIS A 331 -10.32 34.75 -18.29
CA HIS A 331 -9.55 34.17 -19.38
C HIS A 331 -10.23 32.92 -19.92
N GLN A 332 -9.98 32.59 -21.18
CA GLN A 332 -10.56 31.45 -21.86
C GLN A 332 -9.70 30.19 -21.70
N GLY A 333 -10.38 29.04 -21.73
CA GLY A 333 -9.76 27.73 -21.86
C GLY A 333 -9.68 26.93 -20.57
N TYR A 334 -9.06 25.76 -20.71
CA TYR A 334 -8.99 24.70 -19.72
C TYR A 334 -7.56 24.15 -19.63
N VAL A 335 -7.11 23.79 -18.42
CA VAL A 335 -5.82 23.11 -18.20
C VAL A 335 -6.04 21.77 -17.51
N LYS A 336 -5.20 20.78 -17.80
CA LYS A 336 -5.24 19.47 -17.11
C LYS A 336 -4.83 19.65 -15.65
N ILE A 337 -5.64 19.17 -14.72
CA ILE A 337 -5.34 19.25 -13.29
C ILE A 337 -4.06 18.46 -12.95
N SER A 338 -3.83 17.33 -13.61
CA SER A 338 -2.61 16.51 -13.45
C SER A 338 -1.32 17.19 -13.91
N SER A 339 -1.41 18.29 -14.66
CA SER A 339 -0.27 19.12 -15.09
C SER A 339 0.05 20.25 -14.11
N LEU A 340 -0.64 20.31 -12.97
CA LEU A 340 -0.51 21.36 -11.97
C LEU A 340 0.11 20.83 -10.66
N SER A 341 0.64 21.77 -9.86
CA SER A 341 1.14 21.57 -8.50
C SER A 341 0.60 22.69 -7.60
N SER A 342 0.82 22.57 -6.28
CA SER A 342 0.35 23.55 -5.28
C SER A 342 -1.14 23.89 -5.47
N LEU A 343 -1.95 22.86 -5.64
CA LEU A 343 -3.38 23.01 -5.84
C LEU A 343 -4.04 23.46 -4.53
N THR A 344 -4.95 24.42 -4.64
CA THR A 344 -5.88 24.78 -3.57
C THR A 344 -7.25 24.23 -3.93
N PHE A 345 -7.94 23.65 -2.95
CA PHE A 345 -9.27 23.09 -3.11
C PHE A 345 -10.24 23.75 -2.12
N GLU A 346 -11.46 24.03 -2.57
CA GLU A 346 -12.54 24.58 -1.74
C GLU A 346 -13.85 23.84 -2.01
N PRO A 347 -14.73 23.69 -1.00
CA PRO A 347 -16.05 23.11 -1.19
C PRO A 347 -16.83 23.84 -2.29
N GLU A 348 -17.59 23.11 -3.11
CA GLU A 348 -18.42 23.73 -4.16
C GLU A 348 -19.51 24.63 -3.56
N ARG A 349 -20.15 24.13 -2.49
CA ARG A 349 -21.20 24.80 -1.73
C ARG A 349 -21.03 24.49 -0.25
N LEU A 350 -21.47 25.42 0.58
CA LEU A 350 -21.49 25.29 2.04
C LEU A 350 -22.94 25.11 2.51
N ASP A 351 -23.13 24.34 3.58
CA ASP A 351 -24.41 24.01 4.22
C ASP A 351 -25.43 23.25 3.35
N GLU A 352 -25.11 22.97 2.08
CA GLU A 352 -25.91 22.18 1.15
C GLU A 352 -25.31 20.80 0.88
N ILE A 353 -26.15 19.81 0.59
CA ILE A 353 -25.69 18.54 0.00
C ILE A 353 -25.24 18.79 -1.44
N VAL A 354 -23.99 18.45 -1.71
CA VAL A 354 -23.44 18.37 -3.06
C VAL A 354 -23.49 16.91 -3.50
N VAL A 355 -24.42 16.58 -4.40
CA VAL A 355 -24.39 15.31 -5.15
C VAL A 355 -23.55 15.53 -6.40
N LEU A 356 -22.50 14.74 -6.55
CA LEU A 356 -21.55 14.89 -7.65
C LEU A 356 -22.13 14.29 -8.93
N LYS A 357 -22.40 15.15 -9.93
CA LYS A 357 -22.84 14.75 -11.28
C LYS A 357 -21.96 13.69 -11.92
N THR A 358 -20.67 13.72 -11.59
CA THR A 358 -19.71 12.69 -11.98
C THR A 358 -18.97 12.29 -10.71
N PRO A 359 -19.15 11.05 -10.22
CA PRO A 359 -18.44 10.58 -9.05
C PRO A 359 -16.91 10.74 -9.21
N ILE A 360 -16.24 11.13 -8.13
CA ILE A 360 -14.81 11.42 -8.15
C ILE A 360 -14.05 10.22 -7.55
N PRO A 361 -13.16 9.56 -8.31
CA PRO A 361 -12.39 8.42 -7.80
C PRO A 361 -11.57 8.81 -6.56
N ILE A 362 -11.56 7.92 -5.56
CA ILE A 362 -10.77 8.07 -4.34
C ILE A 362 -10.11 6.74 -4.00
N SER A 363 -8.83 6.77 -3.66
CA SER A 363 -8.05 5.56 -3.35
C SER A 363 -8.12 5.21 -1.86
N LYS A 364 -7.91 3.94 -1.52
CA LYS A 364 -7.73 3.52 -0.11
C LYS A 364 -6.64 4.37 0.55
N GLY A 365 -6.97 4.99 1.67
CA GLY A 365 -6.04 5.81 2.43
C GLY A 365 -5.88 7.25 1.99
N GLU A 366 -6.64 7.67 0.97
CA GLU A 366 -6.68 9.07 0.56
C GLU A 366 -7.52 9.90 1.54
N PHE A 367 -7.13 11.16 1.73
CA PHE A 367 -7.73 12.07 2.70
C PHE A 367 -9.21 12.38 2.39
N ILE A 368 -10.09 12.14 3.36
CA ILE A 368 -11.53 12.43 3.29
C ILE A 368 -11.84 13.81 3.89
N GLY A 369 -11.21 14.13 5.02
CA GLY A 369 -11.48 15.33 5.79
C GLY A 369 -10.94 15.22 7.21
N TYR A 370 -11.12 16.26 8.02
CA TYR A 370 -10.78 16.23 9.45
C TYR A 370 -12.00 15.87 10.30
N LEU A 371 -11.78 15.22 11.45
CA LEU A 371 -12.84 15.00 12.43
C LEU A 371 -13.39 16.36 12.87
N GLY A 372 -14.71 16.47 12.84
CA GLY A 372 -15.41 17.63 13.36
C GLY A 372 -15.75 17.49 14.82
N HIS A 373 -16.70 18.30 15.25
CA HIS A 373 -17.15 18.36 16.62
C HIS A 373 -18.65 18.09 16.73
N ASN A 374 -19.05 17.33 17.74
CA ASN A 374 -20.45 17.02 18.00
C ASN A 374 -20.73 17.01 19.52
N VAL A 375 -21.28 18.11 20.03
CA VAL A 375 -21.66 18.27 21.44
C VAL A 375 -23.00 17.59 21.68
N SER A 376 -23.06 16.68 22.65
CA SER A 376 -24.32 16.06 23.05
C SER A 376 -25.20 17.02 23.87
N GLN A 377 -26.50 16.74 23.93
CA GLN A 377 -27.44 17.50 24.78
C GLN A 377 -26.99 17.59 26.25
N LYS A 378 -26.25 16.59 26.75
CA LYS A 378 -25.78 16.53 28.16
C LYS A 378 -24.53 17.36 28.43
N GLU A 379 -23.77 17.70 27.39
CA GLU A 379 -22.49 18.42 27.46
C GLU A 379 -22.61 19.89 27.05
N ARG A 380 -23.85 20.36 26.82
CA ARG A 380 -24.19 21.75 26.51
C ARG A 380 -23.52 22.73 27.49
N PHE A 381 -23.20 23.91 27.00
CA PHE A 381 -22.50 24.95 27.77
C PHE A 381 -23.13 26.32 27.58
N ASP A 382 -22.83 27.23 28.51
CA ASP A 382 -23.38 28.60 28.51
C ASP A 382 -22.71 29.49 27.44
N GLU A 383 -23.53 30.16 26.64
CA GLU A 383 -23.13 31.20 25.68
C GLU A 383 -23.84 32.53 25.99
N SER A 384 -23.17 33.67 25.78
CA SER A 384 -23.72 35.00 26.08
C SER A 384 -24.86 35.37 25.12
N GLU A 385 -25.94 35.94 25.66
CA GLU A 385 -27.09 36.43 24.88
C GLU A 385 -26.80 37.72 24.08
N GLU A 386 -25.68 38.41 24.34
CA GLU A 386 -25.37 39.75 23.79
C GLU A 386 -24.79 39.74 22.36
N VAL A 387 -24.47 38.58 21.76
CA VAL A 387 -23.87 38.48 20.41
C VAL A 387 -24.90 37.99 19.38
N PRO A 388 -25.09 38.67 18.22
CA PRO A 388 -26.09 38.27 17.21
C PRO A 388 -25.95 36.82 16.76
N LEU A 389 -26.98 36.02 17.03
CA LEU A 389 -26.97 34.54 17.03
C LEU A 389 -26.66 33.85 15.70
N ALA A 390 -26.87 34.51 14.55
CA ALA A 390 -26.84 33.87 13.22
C ALA A 390 -25.44 33.84 12.57
N THR A 391 -24.46 34.56 13.10
CA THR A 391 -23.11 34.69 12.51
C THR A 391 -21.97 34.48 13.52
N THR A 392 -22.27 34.06 14.75
CA THR A 392 -21.26 33.88 15.79
C THR A 392 -20.40 32.65 15.50
N ARG A 393 -19.13 32.87 15.13
CA ARG A 393 -18.10 31.84 15.10
C ARG A 393 -18.05 31.12 16.46
N ARG A 394 -18.02 29.79 16.44
CA ARG A 394 -18.03 28.95 17.66
C ARG A 394 -16.96 29.35 18.68
N VAL A 395 -17.25 29.16 19.96
CA VAL A 395 -16.26 29.27 21.04
C VAL A 395 -15.14 28.26 20.74
N SER A 396 -13.88 28.73 20.70
CA SER A 396 -12.64 27.98 20.38
C SER A 396 -12.75 26.44 20.41
N ASP A 397 -12.24 25.79 19.36
CA ASP A 397 -12.23 24.33 19.13
C ASP A 397 -11.78 23.50 20.33
N ASN A 398 -10.90 24.05 21.18
CA ASN A 398 -10.42 23.41 22.41
C ASN A 398 -11.51 23.09 23.43
N LYS A 399 -12.73 23.65 23.27
CA LYS A 399 -13.87 23.40 24.16
C LYS A 399 -14.90 22.43 23.58
N LEU A 400 -14.75 21.99 22.33
CA LEU A 400 -15.72 21.15 21.65
C LEU A 400 -15.21 19.71 21.52
N PRO A 401 -16.01 18.69 21.87
CA PRO A 401 -15.59 17.29 21.77
C PRO A 401 -15.46 16.88 20.30
N LYS A 402 -14.31 16.31 19.94
CA LYS A 402 -14.11 15.70 18.61
C LYS A 402 -14.91 14.40 18.49
N LEU A 403 -15.58 14.22 17.37
CA LEU A 403 -16.32 12.99 17.07
C LEU A 403 -16.43 12.78 15.56
N ALA A 404 -16.11 11.57 15.11
CA ALA A 404 -16.59 11.06 13.82
C ALA A 404 -17.53 9.88 14.05
N HIS A 405 -18.50 9.75 13.14
CA HIS A 405 -19.36 8.58 13.01
C HIS A 405 -19.11 7.95 11.64
N ILE A 406 -18.71 6.67 11.63
CA ILE A 406 -18.37 5.92 10.41
C ILE A 406 -19.32 4.75 10.23
N GLU A 407 -20.02 4.69 9.10
CA GLU A 407 -20.85 3.54 8.70
C GLU A 407 -20.27 2.82 7.47
N LEU A 408 -20.49 1.51 7.40
CA LEU A 408 -20.29 0.70 6.19
C LEU A 408 -21.57 -0.09 5.93
N PHE A 409 -22.16 0.05 4.74
CA PHE A 409 -23.44 -0.60 4.45
C PHE A 409 -23.61 -0.93 2.97
N THR A 410 -24.63 -1.75 2.68
CA THR A 410 -25.13 -2.04 1.33
C THR A 410 -26.66 -2.15 1.35
N CYS A 411 -27.29 -2.12 0.19
CA CYS A 411 -28.73 -2.22 0.07
C CYS A 411 -29.16 -3.70 -0.08
N ASP A 412 -30.30 -3.98 -0.73
CA ASP A 412 -31.02 -5.24 -0.57
C ASP A 412 -30.32 -6.53 -1.06
N ASP A 413 -29.22 -6.41 -1.80
CA ASP A 413 -28.53 -7.51 -2.49
C ASP A 413 -27.62 -8.38 -1.61
N LEU A 414 -27.30 -7.96 -0.37
CA LEU A 414 -26.32 -8.64 0.48
C LEU A 414 -26.58 -10.14 0.72
N PRO A 415 -27.79 -10.59 1.10
CA PRO A 415 -28.02 -12.02 1.37
C PRO A 415 -27.84 -12.88 0.11
N ALA A 416 -28.27 -12.37 -1.06
CA ALA A 416 -28.12 -13.07 -2.33
C ALA A 416 -26.63 -13.17 -2.72
N PHE A 417 -25.89 -12.07 -2.57
CA PHE A 417 -24.46 -12.02 -2.80
C PHE A 417 -23.68 -13.01 -1.92
N ILE A 418 -23.92 -13.00 -0.61
CA ILE A 418 -23.24 -13.92 0.33
C ILE A 418 -23.53 -15.38 -0.02
N ASN A 419 -24.78 -15.72 -0.34
CA ASN A 419 -25.13 -17.09 -0.73
C ASN A 419 -24.41 -17.51 -2.01
N GLN A 420 -24.32 -16.62 -3.00
CA GLN A 420 -23.63 -16.88 -4.26
C GLN A 420 -22.11 -17.03 -4.05
N THR A 421 -21.47 -16.14 -3.29
CA THR A 421 -20.02 -16.22 -3.05
C THR A 421 -19.66 -17.43 -2.22
N ARG A 422 -20.46 -17.80 -1.22
CA ARG A 422 -20.27 -19.02 -0.40
C ARG A 422 -20.28 -20.28 -1.27
N ALA A 423 -21.24 -20.39 -2.18
CA ALA A 423 -21.34 -21.55 -3.08
C ALA A 423 -20.14 -21.69 -4.03
N LEU A 424 -19.40 -20.60 -4.25
CA LEU A 424 -18.27 -20.53 -5.17
C LEU A 424 -16.91 -20.49 -4.45
N ALA A 425 -16.89 -20.25 -3.14
CA ALA A 425 -15.68 -19.95 -2.36
C ALA A 425 -14.61 -21.04 -2.43
N ASP A 426 -15.03 -22.31 -2.39
CA ASP A 426 -14.13 -23.46 -2.43
C ASP A 426 -13.51 -23.71 -3.82
N ASN A 427 -14.06 -23.11 -4.87
CA ASN A 427 -13.54 -23.21 -6.24
C ASN A 427 -12.41 -22.20 -6.52
N LEU A 428 -12.13 -21.30 -5.57
CA LEU A 428 -11.01 -20.36 -5.66
C LEU A 428 -9.67 -21.08 -5.38
N PRO A 429 -8.57 -20.60 -5.98
CA PRO A 429 -7.25 -21.19 -5.78
C PRO A 429 -6.78 -21.09 -4.32
N GLU A 430 -5.84 -21.96 -3.94
CA GLU A 430 -5.27 -22.00 -2.58
C GLU A 430 -4.61 -20.69 -2.16
N SER A 431 -4.13 -19.89 -3.13
CA SER A 431 -3.60 -18.54 -2.90
C SER A 431 -4.62 -17.59 -2.28
N ASP A 432 -5.91 -17.77 -2.58
CA ASP A 432 -6.99 -16.89 -2.13
C ASP A 432 -7.53 -17.35 -0.76
N LYS A 433 -7.06 -18.49 -0.23
CA LYS A 433 -7.42 -19.02 1.10
C LYS A 433 -6.55 -18.38 2.18
N THR A 434 -6.80 -17.11 2.39
CA THR A 434 -6.03 -16.22 3.27
C THR A 434 -6.56 -16.19 4.72
N ILE A 435 -7.70 -16.83 5.00
CA ILE A 435 -8.30 -16.87 6.33
C ILE A 435 -8.11 -18.25 6.97
N VAL A 436 -7.59 -18.27 8.20
CA VAL A 436 -7.63 -19.44 9.08
C VAL A 436 -8.94 -19.41 9.86
N LEU A 437 -9.78 -20.41 9.62
CA LEU A 437 -10.97 -20.69 10.41
C LEU A 437 -10.61 -21.69 11.52
N ILE A 438 -10.72 -21.23 12.77
CA ILE A 438 -10.60 -22.04 13.98
C ILE A 438 -12.00 -22.36 14.45
N GLU A 439 -12.44 -23.60 14.24
CA GLU A 439 -13.78 -24.04 14.59
C GLU A 439 -13.89 -24.36 16.09
N LYS A 440 -15.14 -24.50 16.55
CA LYS A 440 -15.41 -25.02 17.88
C LYS A 440 -14.79 -26.43 18.02
N ASP A 441 -14.34 -26.74 19.22
CA ASP A 441 -13.67 -27.99 19.62
C ASP A 441 -12.22 -28.13 19.10
N ALA A 442 -11.70 -27.12 18.39
CA ALA A 442 -10.28 -27.03 18.06
C ALA A 442 -9.39 -27.01 19.31
N ARG A 443 -8.20 -27.59 19.18
CA ARG A 443 -7.15 -27.62 20.22
C ARG A 443 -5.97 -26.77 19.79
N LEU A 444 -5.31 -26.10 20.72
CA LEU A 444 -4.17 -25.22 20.43
C LEU A 444 -2.87 -25.88 20.88
N THR A 445 -1.97 -26.16 19.93
CA THR A 445 -0.67 -26.77 20.17
C THR A 445 0.21 -25.87 21.04
N GLN A 446 0.88 -26.47 22.02
CA GLN A 446 1.89 -25.77 22.83
C GLN A 446 3.30 -26.06 22.30
N GLU A 447 4.22 -25.14 22.55
CA GLU A 447 5.65 -25.38 22.30
C GLU A 447 6.19 -26.50 23.20
N THR A 448 7.15 -27.26 22.69
CA THR A 448 7.92 -28.21 23.50
C THR A 448 8.72 -27.48 24.58
N GLU A 449 9.01 -28.16 25.68
CA GLU A 449 10.00 -27.68 26.65
C GLU A 449 11.34 -27.37 25.93
N PRO A 450 12.01 -26.27 26.29
CA PRO A 450 13.31 -25.94 25.72
C PRO A 450 14.36 -26.97 26.10
N ASP A 451 15.26 -27.27 25.17
CA ASP A 451 16.36 -28.23 25.39
C ASP A 451 17.47 -27.64 26.26
N GLY A 452 17.55 -26.32 26.33
CA GLY A 452 18.51 -25.59 27.14
C GLY A 452 18.36 -24.08 26.99
N SER A 453 19.37 -23.36 27.44
CA SER A 453 19.40 -21.89 27.36
C SER A 453 20.80 -21.39 26.99
N LEU A 454 20.85 -20.37 26.14
CA LEU A 454 22.06 -19.68 25.69
C LEU A 454 22.30 -18.45 26.57
N ASN A 455 23.53 -18.27 27.05
CA ASN A 455 23.85 -17.22 28.00
C ASN A 455 24.09 -15.85 27.35
N THR A 456 23.90 -14.79 28.14
CA THR A 456 24.26 -13.41 27.78
C THR A 456 25.72 -13.32 27.30
N GLY A 457 25.97 -12.55 26.25
CA GLY A 457 27.30 -12.31 25.68
C GLY A 457 27.69 -13.29 24.58
N LEU A 458 26.97 -14.41 24.41
CA LEU A 458 27.20 -15.35 23.31
C LEU A 458 26.87 -14.68 21.97
N GLY A 459 27.74 -14.84 20.97
CA GLY A 459 27.47 -14.41 19.60
C GLY A 459 26.49 -15.34 18.92
N ILE A 460 25.63 -14.81 18.05
CA ILE A 460 24.75 -15.62 17.21
C ILE A 460 24.77 -15.14 15.76
N ASN A 461 24.60 -16.09 14.85
CA ASN A 461 24.48 -15.86 13.42
C ASN A 461 23.13 -16.40 12.92
N PHE A 462 22.31 -15.54 12.30
CA PHE A 462 21.04 -15.94 11.73
C PHE A 462 21.26 -16.81 10.48
N ILE A 463 20.59 -17.96 10.42
CA ILE A 463 20.62 -18.87 9.26
C ILE A 463 19.22 -19.21 8.74
N GLY A 464 18.16 -18.68 9.36
CA GLY A 464 16.77 -18.73 8.91
C GLY A 464 16.21 -17.33 8.65
N ASP A 465 14.96 -17.26 8.18
CA ASP A 465 14.25 -15.98 8.00
C ASP A 465 14.02 -15.32 9.35
N VAL A 466 14.63 -14.15 9.55
CA VAL A 466 14.58 -13.38 10.80
C VAL A 466 13.19 -12.82 11.11
N ASN A 467 12.28 -12.83 10.15
CA ASN A 467 10.91 -12.32 10.30
C ASN A 467 9.93 -13.37 10.85
N ASN A 468 10.37 -14.62 11.08
CA ASN A 468 9.54 -15.65 11.70
C ASN A 468 9.60 -15.60 13.23
N TYR A 469 8.60 -16.15 13.90
CA TYR A 469 8.59 -16.24 15.37
C TYR A 469 9.73 -17.10 15.91
N TYR A 470 9.88 -18.32 15.37
CA TYR A 470 11.03 -19.15 15.66
C TYR A 470 12.04 -18.99 14.54
N VAL A 471 13.27 -18.60 14.91
CA VAL A 471 14.35 -18.34 13.98
C VAL A 471 15.50 -19.29 14.24
N LYS A 472 16.13 -19.72 13.15
CA LYS A 472 17.24 -20.67 13.18
C LYS A 472 18.56 -19.92 13.24
N ILE A 473 19.40 -20.25 14.21
CA ILE A 473 20.68 -19.58 14.46
C ILE A 473 21.84 -20.57 14.60
N LYS A 474 23.06 -20.08 14.37
CA LYS A 474 24.31 -20.72 14.77
C LYS A 474 24.98 -19.91 15.87
N PRO A 475 25.39 -20.53 16.99
CA PRO A 475 26.21 -19.88 17.99
C PRO A 475 27.60 -19.50 17.46
N GLU A 476 28.12 -18.38 17.93
CA GLU A 476 29.50 -17.92 17.76
C GLU A 476 30.11 -17.69 19.14
N TYR A 477 31.20 -18.42 19.41
CA TYR A 477 31.89 -18.37 20.69
C TYR A 477 33.15 -17.53 20.56
N THR A 478 33.23 -16.48 21.38
CA THR A 478 34.44 -15.69 21.60
C THR A 478 35.03 -16.05 22.96
N LEU A 479 36.14 -16.78 22.97
CA LEU A 479 36.73 -17.40 24.18
C LEU A 479 38.18 -16.96 24.37
N ASP A 480 38.62 -16.89 25.62
CA ASP A 480 40.00 -16.60 25.98
C ASP A 480 40.77 -17.88 26.30
N LEU A 481 41.95 -18.01 25.72
CA LEU A 481 42.89 -19.11 25.94
C LEU A 481 44.16 -18.61 26.64
N PRO A 482 44.72 -19.34 27.62
CA PRO A 482 45.97 -18.93 28.25
C PRO A 482 47.16 -18.96 27.30
N THR A 483 48.01 -17.94 27.38
CA THR A 483 49.23 -17.78 26.58
C THR A 483 50.24 -18.91 26.75
N LEU A 484 50.20 -19.67 27.85
CA LEU A 484 51.03 -20.89 28.01
C LEU A 484 50.71 -21.98 26.97
N TYR A 485 49.50 -21.98 26.41
CA TYR A 485 49.09 -22.89 25.33
C TYR A 485 49.31 -22.27 23.95
N PHE A 486 49.62 -20.97 23.88
CA PHE A 486 49.95 -20.28 22.63
C PHE A 486 51.34 -20.70 22.16
N ASN A 487 51.45 -21.38 21.01
CA ASN A 487 52.73 -21.72 20.41
C ASN A 487 53.17 -20.65 19.39
N PRO A 488 54.10 -19.74 19.75
CA PRO A 488 54.52 -18.63 18.88
C PRO A 488 55.28 -19.10 17.62
N THR A 489 55.80 -20.33 17.59
CA THR A 489 56.46 -20.89 16.39
C THR A 489 55.50 -21.25 15.25
N ARG A 490 54.19 -21.15 15.47
CA ARG A 490 53.13 -21.46 14.48
C ARG A 490 52.51 -20.24 13.78
N VAL A 491 52.86 -19.00 14.16
CA VAL A 491 52.16 -17.77 13.73
C VAL A 491 53.02 -16.80 12.88
N PHE A 492 54.35 -16.96 12.78
CA PHE A 492 55.20 -16.08 11.92
C PHE A 492 56.48 -16.78 11.39
N PRO A 493 56.78 -16.72 10.07
CA PRO A 493 58.11 -17.00 9.51
C PRO A 493 58.93 -15.77 9.08
N PHE A 494 58.50 -14.52 9.29
CA PHE A 494 59.24 -13.35 8.81
C PHE A 494 59.38 -12.26 9.85
N LEU A 495 60.44 -12.32 10.65
CA LEU A 495 61.27 -11.20 11.12
C LEU A 495 62.29 -11.76 12.13
N PHE A 496 63.55 -11.33 12.01
CA PHE A 496 64.76 -11.77 12.74
C PHE A 496 65.49 -12.98 12.15
N ASN A 497 66.31 -12.64 11.14
CA ASN A 497 67.47 -13.41 10.76
C ASN A 497 68.54 -13.30 11.86
N THR A 498 68.68 -14.33 12.72
CA THR A 498 69.97 -14.84 13.25
C THR A 498 69.73 -16.04 14.17
N THR A 499 70.26 -17.21 13.76
CA THR A 499 70.80 -18.37 14.54
C THR A 499 70.15 -18.67 15.90
N VAL A 500 69.55 -19.83 16.17
CA VAL A 500 70.13 -21.19 16.15
C VAL A 500 69.01 -22.25 16.14
N GLY A 501 69.11 -23.23 15.23
CA GLY A 501 68.88 -24.66 15.54
C GLY A 501 67.46 -25.21 15.60
N GLY A 502 67.02 -25.79 14.48
CA GLY A 502 66.54 -27.18 14.49
C GLY A 502 65.03 -27.44 14.38
N ILE A 503 64.62 -27.81 13.16
CA ILE A 503 63.54 -28.76 12.81
C ILE A 503 62.11 -28.32 13.12
N PHE A 504 61.35 -27.85 12.12
CA PHE A 504 59.90 -28.11 11.96
C PHE A 504 59.46 -27.77 10.51
N ASP A 505 59.51 -28.75 9.61
CA ASP A 505 58.86 -28.72 8.29
C ASP A 505 57.54 -29.50 8.35
N SER A 506 56.39 -28.82 8.15
CA SER A 506 55.25 -29.30 7.33
C SER A 506 53.97 -28.43 7.44
N ILE A 507 53.72 -27.58 6.40
CA ILE A 507 52.42 -27.25 5.72
C ILE A 507 51.35 -26.43 6.54
N ASN A 508 50.46 -25.53 6.04
CA ASN A 508 50.13 -24.78 4.79
C ASN A 508 49.38 -23.49 5.23
N VAL A 509 49.79 -22.28 4.83
CA VAL A 509 48.85 -21.15 4.64
C VAL A 509 49.33 -20.31 3.46
N ASP A 510 48.41 -19.97 2.56
CA ASP A 510 48.64 -19.14 1.38
C ASP A 510 48.92 -17.69 1.82
N THR A 511 50.13 -17.18 1.57
CA THR A 511 50.63 -15.89 2.09
C THR A 511 50.60 -14.76 1.06
N GLN A 512 49.69 -14.81 0.10
CA GLN A 512 49.44 -13.69 -0.81
C GLN A 512 48.05 -13.08 -0.60
N ASP A 513 47.87 -12.32 0.49
CA ASP A 513 46.92 -11.20 0.44
C ASP A 513 47.25 -10.13 1.49
N THR A 514 47.11 -8.86 1.10
CA THR A 514 47.38 -7.68 1.94
C THR A 514 46.08 -6.98 2.33
N ASN A 515 45.00 -7.74 2.58
CA ASN A 515 43.68 -7.23 2.94
C ASN A 515 42.99 -8.11 3.99
N ASP A 516 42.57 -7.52 5.11
CA ASP A 516 41.41 -7.82 5.99
C ASP A 516 40.90 -9.27 6.24
N LYS A 517 41.68 -10.33 6.00
CA LYS A 517 41.30 -11.68 6.43
C LYS A 517 41.67 -11.94 7.89
N PRO A 518 40.76 -12.51 8.71
CA PRO A 518 41.06 -12.85 10.09
C PRO A 518 42.17 -13.90 10.15
N LYS A 519 43.12 -13.70 11.06
CA LYS A 519 44.24 -14.62 11.27
C LYS A 519 43.68 -15.92 11.88
N LYS A 520 44.09 -17.08 11.40
CA LYS A 520 43.61 -18.39 11.92
C LYS A 520 44.58 -18.99 12.94
N TYR A 521 44.06 -19.75 13.91
CA TYR A 521 44.82 -20.53 14.90
C TYR A 521 44.34 -21.98 14.93
N THR A 522 45.27 -22.94 14.89
CA THR A 522 44.96 -24.37 14.96
C THR A 522 45.01 -24.86 16.42
N LEU A 523 43.86 -25.25 16.96
CA LEU A 523 43.72 -25.77 18.32
C LEU A 523 44.28 -27.20 18.44
N THR A 524 45.05 -27.44 19.50
CA THR A 524 45.44 -28.81 19.88
C THR A 524 44.32 -29.49 20.69
N GLN A 525 44.38 -30.82 20.81
CA GLN A 525 43.44 -31.55 21.67
C GLN A 525 43.48 -31.07 23.13
N ALA A 526 44.66 -30.65 23.62
CA ALA A 526 44.81 -30.10 24.97
C ALA A 526 44.12 -28.73 25.10
N ASP A 527 44.22 -27.89 24.07
CA ASP A 527 43.56 -26.57 24.03
C ASP A 527 42.04 -26.74 24.09
N LYS A 528 41.50 -27.68 23.30
CA LYS A 528 40.06 -28.00 23.29
C LYS A 528 39.58 -28.55 24.63
N SER A 529 40.32 -29.48 25.25
CA SER A 529 39.97 -30.00 26.58
C SER A 529 39.97 -28.89 27.63
N TRP A 530 40.96 -27.99 27.61
CA TRP A 530 41.03 -26.88 28.56
C TRP A 530 39.85 -25.90 28.38
N LEU A 531 39.50 -25.55 27.12
CA LEU A 531 38.36 -24.68 26.83
C LEU A 531 37.07 -25.25 27.41
N ILE A 532 36.84 -26.54 27.24
CA ILE A 532 35.68 -27.23 27.81
C ILE A 532 35.74 -27.18 29.33
N ASP A 533 36.83 -27.62 29.96
CA ASP A 533 36.94 -27.63 31.43
C ASP A 533 36.74 -26.23 32.06
N TYR A 534 37.22 -25.17 31.40
CA TYR A 534 37.10 -23.80 31.87
C TYR A 534 35.71 -23.20 31.64
N TYR A 535 35.15 -23.38 30.44
CA TYR A 535 33.90 -22.73 30.04
C TYR A 535 32.65 -23.60 30.22
N GLN A 536 32.74 -24.87 30.61
CA GLN A 536 31.57 -25.77 30.73
C GLN A 536 30.43 -25.21 31.60
N SER A 537 30.76 -24.46 32.66
CA SER A 537 29.74 -23.82 33.51
C SER A 537 29.04 -22.64 32.84
N THR A 538 29.72 -21.99 31.90
CA THR A 538 29.25 -20.83 31.15
C THR A 538 28.59 -21.24 29.84
N TYR A 539 29.02 -22.32 29.20
CA TYR A 539 28.47 -22.83 27.94
C TYR A 539 28.25 -24.34 28.05
N PRO A 540 27.26 -24.79 28.85
CA PRO A 540 27.02 -26.21 29.09
C PRO A 540 26.66 -27.01 27.83
N GLU A 541 26.16 -26.32 26.79
CA GLU A 541 25.81 -26.87 25.48
C GLU A 541 27.00 -27.13 24.55
N LEU A 542 28.16 -26.50 24.83
CA LEU A 542 29.38 -26.63 24.04
C LEU A 542 30.11 -27.91 24.43
N THR A 543 30.43 -28.77 23.46
CA THR A 543 31.19 -30.00 23.66
C THR A 543 32.52 -29.96 22.92
N ILE A 544 33.47 -30.81 23.32
CA ILE A 544 34.80 -30.85 22.71
C ILE A 544 34.77 -31.12 21.19
N ASN A 545 33.76 -31.84 20.71
CA ASN A 545 33.58 -32.16 19.29
C ASN A 545 33.02 -31.00 18.46
N ASP A 546 32.44 -29.99 19.12
CA ASP A 546 31.90 -28.80 18.47
C ASP A 546 32.98 -27.76 18.18
N ILE A 547 34.10 -27.81 18.93
CA ILE A 547 35.22 -26.90 18.76
C ILE A 547 36.02 -27.32 17.51
N PRO A 548 36.11 -26.47 16.46
CA PRO A 548 36.82 -26.82 15.24
C PRO A 548 38.33 -26.90 15.49
N ASP A 549 39.04 -27.59 14.60
CA ASP A 549 40.52 -27.65 14.66
C ASP A 549 41.15 -26.29 14.36
N GLU A 550 40.47 -25.43 13.60
CA GLU A 550 40.96 -24.12 13.19
C GLU A 550 39.93 -23.03 13.57
N VAL A 551 40.38 -21.98 14.25
CA VAL A 551 39.56 -20.87 14.78
C VAL A 551 40.13 -19.52 14.35
N ASP A 552 39.32 -18.47 14.41
CA ASP A 552 39.79 -17.10 14.17
C ASP A 552 40.48 -16.54 15.42
N LEU A 553 41.65 -15.92 15.24
CA LEU A 553 42.40 -15.24 16.28
C LEU A 553 42.03 -13.76 16.27
N MET A 554 41.37 -13.30 17.33
CA MET A 554 40.88 -11.93 17.47
C MET A 554 41.91 -11.00 18.12
N SER A 555 42.80 -11.54 18.95
CA SER A 555 43.83 -10.75 19.63
C SER A 555 44.97 -10.31 18.70
N ASP A 556 45.51 -9.11 18.97
CA ASP A 556 46.70 -8.63 18.29
C ASP A 556 47.93 -9.48 18.67
N VAL A 557 48.41 -10.26 17.70
CA VAL A 557 49.61 -11.11 17.79
C VAL A 557 50.82 -10.36 18.35
N THR A 558 50.93 -9.06 18.06
CA THR A 558 52.05 -8.22 18.52
C THR A 558 52.02 -7.95 20.02
N ARG A 559 50.84 -7.92 20.65
CA ARG A 559 50.66 -7.79 22.10
C ARG A 559 50.97 -9.08 22.86
N ILE A 560 50.49 -10.21 22.34
CA ILE A 560 50.68 -11.56 22.91
C ILE A 560 52.18 -11.90 23.07
N LEU A 561 53.02 -11.41 22.14
CA LEU A 561 54.46 -11.69 22.09
C LEU A 561 55.33 -10.69 22.86
N SER A 562 54.75 -9.67 23.49
CA SER A 562 55.51 -8.67 24.26
C SER A 562 55.87 -9.19 25.67
N ARG A 563 57.09 -8.90 26.14
CA ARG A 563 57.56 -9.32 27.49
C ARG A 563 56.84 -8.64 28.66
N ASP A 564 56.04 -7.60 28.38
CA ASP A 564 55.30 -6.81 29.35
C ASP A 564 53.79 -7.14 29.37
N ASN A 565 53.37 -8.25 28.74
CA ASN A 565 51.94 -8.57 28.64
C ASN A 565 51.36 -8.91 30.02
N SER A 566 50.56 -8.00 30.58
CA SER A 566 49.86 -8.19 31.86
C SER A 566 48.67 -9.15 31.74
N ASP A 567 48.16 -9.35 30.53
CA ASP A 567 47.07 -10.27 30.22
C ASP A 567 47.64 -11.62 29.78
N ASN A 568 47.47 -12.63 30.62
CA ASN A 568 47.96 -13.99 30.42
C ASN A 568 47.14 -14.80 29.38
N THR A 569 46.27 -14.18 28.58
CA THR A 569 45.37 -14.85 27.64
C THR A 569 45.38 -14.23 26.24
N PHE A 570 44.87 -14.97 25.24
CA PHE A 570 44.54 -14.49 23.91
C PHE A 570 43.14 -14.96 23.51
N THR A 571 42.43 -14.14 22.74
CA THR A 571 41.03 -14.33 22.37
C THR A 571 40.90 -14.97 21.00
N ILE A 572 40.08 -16.02 20.92
CA ILE A 572 39.69 -16.71 19.70
C ILE A 572 38.19 -16.55 19.45
N SER A 573 37.75 -16.64 18.19
CA SER A 573 36.35 -16.73 17.79
C SER A 573 36.12 -17.91 16.85
N PHE A 574 34.98 -18.59 16.97
CA PHE A 574 34.52 -19.59 16.00
C PHE A 574 33.00 -19.78 16.02
N ILE A 575 32.45 -20.14 14.85
CA ILE A 575 31.04 -20.46 14.66
C ILE A 575 30.84 -21.98 14.71
N LEU A 576 29.78 -22.44 15.36
CA LEU A 576 29.39 -23.85 15.35
C LEU A 576 28.77 -24.20 13.98
N GLU A 577 29.57 -24.74 13.07
CA GLU A 577 29.09 -25.04 11.72
C GLU A 577 28.13 -26.23 11.64
N ASN A 578 28.30 -27.20 12.55
CA ASN A 578 27.57 -28.47 12.55
C ASN A 578 26.38 -28.51 13.53
N LYS A 579 26.15 -27.44 14.28
CA LYS A 579 25.03 -27.30 15.22
C LYS A 579 24.27 -26.03 14.93
N HIS A 580 22.96 -26.10 15.10
CA HIS A 580 22.08 -24.96 15.03
C HIS A 580 21.04 -25.09 16.12
N TYR A 581 20.45 -23.96 16.47
CA TYR A 581 19.37 -23.89 17.42
C TYR A 581 18.21 -23.07 16.86
N TRP A 582 17.01 -23.43 17.28
CA TRP A 582 15.83 -22.59 17.16
C TRP A 582 15.74 -21.72 18.41
N ILE A 583 15.46 -20.44 18.22
CA ILE A 583 15.20 -19.47 19.29
C ILE A 583 13.96 -18.64 18.93
N LYS A 584 13.40 -17.92 19.90
CA LYS A 584 12.30 -16.96 19.62
C LYS A 584 12.90 -15.65 19.13
N SER A 585 12.39 -15.11 18.03
CA SER A 585 12.84 -13.83 17.47
C SER A 585 12.63 -12.65 18.42
N VAL A 586 11.57 -12.72 19.25
CA VAL A 586 11.26 -11.70 20.25
C VAL A 586 12.40 -11.50 21.26
N ASP A 587 13.19 -12.54 21.52
CA ASP A 587 14.31 -12.50 22.47
C ASP A 587 15.58 -11.88 21.88
N VAL A 588 15.60 -11.60 20.57
CA VAL A 588 16.75 -11.07 19.83
C VAL A 588 16.40 -9.85 18.97
N VAL A 589 15.27 -9.18 19.24
CA VAL A 589 14.81 -7.99 18.50
C VAL A 589 15.85 -6.86 18.54
N HIS A 590 16.65 -6.76 19.60
CA HIS A 590 17.70 -5.74 19.72
C HIS A 590 18.80 -5.85 18.66
N LEU A 591 18.94 -7.02 18.01
CA LEU A 591 19.90 -7.24 16.93
C LEU A 591 19.40 -6.77 15.56
N GLN A 592 18.11 -6.42 15.44
CA GLN A 592 17.51 -5.92 14.19
C GLN A 592 17.76 -6.83 12.96
N GLY A 593 17.88 -8.14 13.19
CA GLY A 593 18.11 -9.14 12.14
C GLY A 593 19.59 -9.33 11.72
N GLU A 594 20.53 -8.68 12.40
CA GLU A 594 21.97 -8.82 12.14
C GLU A 594 22.65 -9.78 13.13
N SER A 595 23.71 -10.46 12.71
CA SER A 595 24.52 -11.26 13.62
C SER A 595 25.13 -10.40 14.72
N GLY A 596 25.13 -10.88 15.96
CA GLY A 596 25.61 -10.12 17.10
C GLY A 596 25.50 -10.88 18.41
N GLN A 597 25.78 -10.20 19.52
CA GLN A 597 25.79 -10.81 20.83
C GLN A 597 24.44 -10.72 21.54
N LEU A 598 24.11 -11.78 22.27
CA LEU A 598 22.95 -11.82 23.16
C LEU A 598 23.15 -10.83 24.33
N ASN A 599 22.16 -9.99 24.61
CA ASN A 599 22.17 -9.08 25.76
C ASN A 599 21.51 -9.71 27.02
N THR A 600 20.78 -10.81 26.84
CA THR A 600 20.11 -11.58 27.89
C THR A 600 20.29 -13.07 27.64
N LYS A 601 20.04 -13.87 28.69
CA LYS A 601 19.94 -15.31 28.58
C LYS A 601 18.62 -15.68 27.89
N ILE A 602 18.64 -16.58 26.91
CA ILE A 602 17.47 -16.98 26.09
C ILE A 602 17.34 -18.49 26.01
N ASP A 603 16.14 -19.00 25.77
CA ASP A 603 15.89 -20.43 25.61
C ASP A 603 16.16 -20.90 24.16
N TYR A 604 16.51 -22.18 24.00
CA TYR A 604 16.75 -22.76 22.68
C TYR A 604 16.19 -24.18 22.54
N TRP A 605 15.95 -24.58 21.27
CA TRP A 605 15.54 -25.93 20.88
C TRP A 605 16.43 -26.49 19.78
N HIS A 606 16.75 -27.79 19.84
CA HIS A 606 17.46 -28.50 18.77
C HIS A 606 16.57 -28.76 17.56
N ASN A 607 15.28 -29.04 17.80
CA ASN A 607 14.27 -29.26 16.78
C ASN A 607 13.28 -28.10 16.75
N PHE A 608 12.49 -28.00 15.68
CA PHE A 608 11.45 -26.99 15.60
C PHE A 608 10.45 -27.15 16.78
N PRO A 609 10.10 -26.08 17.53
CA PRO A 609 9.42 -26.23 18.82
C PRO A 609 7.94 -26.67 18.77
N LEU A 610 7.31 -26.64 17.59
CA LEU A 610 5.89 -26.98 17.43
C LEU A 610 5.71 -28.33 16.75
N SER A 611 4.81 -29.15 17.29
CA SER A 611 4.45 -30.44 16.72
C SER A 611 3.00 -30.79 17.04
N LEU A 612 2.27 -31.33 16.07
CA LEU A 612 0.90 -31.84 16.29
C LEU A 612 0.86 -33.03 17.26
N GLY A 613 2.00 -33.67 17.53
CA GLY A 613 2.12 -34.67 18.60
C GLY A 613 1.92 -34.10 20.00
N ASN A 614 2.04 -32.77 20.17
CA ASN A 614 1.91 -32.07 21.45
C ASN A 614 0.55 -31.37 21.62
N LEU A 615 -0.48 -31.85 20.92
CA LEU A 615 -1.83 -31.37 21.15
C LEU A 615 -2.29 -31.75 22.58
N PRO A 616 -2.84 -30.81 23.37
CA PRO A 616 -3.34 -31.13 24.69
C PRO A 616 -4.50 -32.13 24.64
N GLU A 617 -4.77 -32.82 25.76
CA GLU A 617 -6.00 -33.60 25.89
C GLU A 617 -7.22 -32.68 25.78
N ALA A 618 -8.27 -33.14 25.10
CA ALA A 618 -9.47 -32.36 24.90
C ALA A 618 -10.25 -32.24 26.22
N THR A 619 -10.11 -31.11 26.91
CA THR A 619 -10.91 -30.75 28.10
C THR A 619 -11.71 -29.48 27.83
N GLU A 620 -12.77 -29.24 28.62
CA GLU A 620 -13.54 -27.98 28.51
C GLU A 620 -12.70 -26.72 28.75
N LYS A 621 -11.50 -26.84 29.33
CA LYS A 621 -10.59 -25.73 29.61
C LYS A 621 -9.61 -25.48 28.47
N ASP A 622 -9.32 -26.49 27.65
CA ASP A 622 -8.23 -26.49 26.66
C ASP A 622 -8.73 -26.56 25.21
N THR A 623 -10.05 -26.63 24.99
CA THR A 623 -10.68 -26.57 23.68
C THR A 623 -11.31 -25.20 23.39
N VAL A 624 -11.23 -24.81 22.12
CA VAL A 624 -11.90 -23.63 21.59
C VAL A 624 -13.40 -23.85 21.68
N TYR A 625 -14.12 -22.92 22.32
CA TYR A 625 -15.58 -22.96 22.35
C TYR A 625 -16.21 -21.88 21.47
N TYR A 626 -15.53 -20.73 21.35
CA TYR A 626 -15.93 -19.62 20.50
C TYR A 626 -15.02 -19.59 19.27
N PRO A 627 -15.55 -19.92 18.08
CA PRO A 627 -14.79 -19.93 16.83
C PRO A 627 -14.11 -18.59 16.54
N ARG A 628 -13.03 -18.64 15.76
CA ARG A 628 -12.26 -17.48 15.34
C ARG A 628 -11.95 -17.52 13.85
N THR A 629 -11.84 -16.34 13.24
CA THR A 629 -11.28 -16.18 11.90
C THR A 629 -10.09 -15.23 11.93
N LEU A 630 -8.93 -15.68 11.44
CA LEU A 630 -7.71 -14.89 11.43
C LEU A 630 -7.15 -14.77 10.02
N SER A 631 -6.80 -13.56 9.60
CA SER A 631 -6.14 -13.32 8.31
C SER A 631 -4.65 -13.64 8.38
N ILE A 632 -4.19 -14.60 7.58
CA ILE A 632 -2.77 -14.97 7.47
C ILE A 632 -1.96 -13.77 6.99
N ASP A 633 -2.49 -13.04 6.01
CA ASP A 633 -1.79 -11.90 5.39
C ASP A 633 -1.60 -10.77 6.39
N SER A 634 -2.61 -10.44 7.19
CA SER A 634 -2.49 -9.40 8.23
C SER A 634 -1.53 -9.80 9.36
N LEU A 635 -1.49 -11.10 9.71
CA LEU A 635 -0.57 -11.62 10.73
C LEU A 635 0.88 -11.70 10.22
N SER A 636 1.10 -11.80 8.91
CA SER A 636 2.45 -11.88 8.34
C SER A 636 3.33 -10.64 8.58
N HIS A 637 2.74 -9.50 8.95
CA HIS A 637 3.46 -8.28 9.34
C HIS A 637 3.86 -8.24 10.82
N ASP A 638 3.35 -9.18 11.62
CA ASP A 638 3.68 -9.35 13.03
C ASP A 638 4.49 -10.64 13.22
N TYR A 639 5.81 -10.50 13.24
CA TYR A 639 6.77 -11.58 13.47
C TYR A 639 6.57 -12.29 14.82
N SER A 640 5.72 -11.75 15.71
CA SER A 640 5.32 -12.40 16.96
C SER A 640 4.18 -13.43 16.82
N THR A 641 3.58 -13.60 15.63
CA THR A 641 2.34 -14.38 15.45
C THR A 641 2.40 -15.51 14.42
N ILE A 642 3.42 -15.53 13.57
CA ILE A 642 3.62 -16.54 12.53
C ILE A 642 4.93 -17.30 12.77
N ALA A 643 4.86 -18.62 12.76
CA ALA A 643 6.04 -19.49 12.69
C ALA A 643 5.98 -20.36 11.45
N ILE A 644 7.14 -20.69 10.88
CA ILE A 644 7.27 -21.55 9.71
C ILE A 644 8.18 -22.70 10.08
N ASP A 645 7.68 -23.93 9.91
CA ASP A 645 8.47 -25.13 10.20
C ASP A 645 9.38 -25.54 9.04
N GLU A 646 10.15 -26.61 9.24
CA GLU A 646 11.12 -27.12 8.25
C GLU A 646 10.48 -27.62 6.95
N ASN A 647 9.17 -27.88 6.94
CA ASN A 647 8.41 -28.28 5.77
C ASN A 647 7.68 -27.09 5.11
N ASN A 648 8.00 -25.86 5.52
CA ASN A 648 7.30 -24.63 5.13
C ASN A 648 5.82 -24.58 5.56
N ALA A 649 5.40 -25.37 6.55
CA ALA A 649 4.04 -25.24 7.06
C ALA A 649 3.93 -23.98 7.93
N ILE A 650 2.86 -23.22 7.72
CA ILE A 650 2.59 -21.99 8.46
C ILE A 650 1.83 -22.36 9.74
N TRP A 651 2.36 -21.90 10.87
CA TRP A 651 1.76 -21.99 12.18
C TRP A 651 1.32 -20.60 12.62
N VAL A 652 0.08 -20.50 13.08
CA VAL A 652 -0.52 -19.23 13.52
C VAL A 652 -0.72 -19.29 15.03
N PHE A 653 -0.26 -18.25 15.75
CA PHE A 653 -0.54 -18.08 17.17
C PHE A 653 -1.97 -17.56 17.36
N VAL A 654 -2.77 -18.29 18.12
CA VAL A 654 -4.20 -18.04 18.32
C VAL A 654 -4.47 -17.76 19.79
N THR A 655 -5.28 -16.74 20.04
CA THR A 655 -5.99 -16.57 21.32
C THR A 655 -7.49 -16.77 21.08
N ALA A 656 -8.10 -17.72 21.79
CA ALA A 656 -9.52 -18.03 21.67
C ALA A 656 -10.16 -18.20 23.04
N GLY A 657 -11.50 -18.25 23.11
CA GLY A 657 -12.21 -18.46 24.38
C GLY A 657 -12.68 -19.90 24.52
N ASN A 658 -12.47 -20.48 25.70
CA ASN A 658 -13.00 -21.79 26.05
C ASN A 658 -14.45 -21.70 26.56
N LYS A 659 -15.04 -22.83 26.97
CA LYS A 659 -16.45 -22.90 27.40
C LYS A 659 -16.77 -22.02 28.60
N GLN A 660 -15.79 -21.76 29.48
CA GLN A 660 -15.96 -20.89 30.64
C GLN A 660 -15.78 -19.40 30.32
N GLY A 661 -15.49 -19.04 29.06
CA GLY A 661 -15.17 -17.67 28.67
C GLY A 661 -13.74 -17.25 29.01
N SER A 662 -12.88 -18.19 29.42
CA SER A 662 -11.48 -17.92 29.71
C SER A 662 -10.64 -17.97 28.42
N PRO A 663 -9.63 -17.10 28.28
CA PRO A 663 -8.73 -17.15 27.14
C PRO A 663 -7.84 -18.40 27.19
N ILE A 664 -7.75 -19.10 26.07
CA ILE A 664 -6.76 -20.13 25.76
C ILE A 664 -5.84 -19.61 24.65
N LYS A 665 -4.57 -20.01 24.69
CA LYS A 665 -3.54 -19.56 23.77
C LYS A 665 -2.73 -20.74 23.27
N GLY A 666 -2.26 -20.67 22.04
CA GLY A 666 -1.37 -21.67 21.46
C GLY A 666 -1.34 -21.56 19.94
N TRP A 667 -0.76 -22.55 19.29
CA TRP A 667 -0.51 -22.55 17.86
C TRP A 667 -1.48 -23.48 17.13
N VAL A 668 -1.82 -23.11 15.89
CA VAL A 668 -2.55 -23.99 14.97
C VAL A 668 -1.75 -24.17 13.70
N ASN A 669 -1.72 -25.39 13.17
CA ASN A 669 -1.10 -25.66 11.88
C ASN A 669 -2.12 -25.37 10.77
N THR A 670 -1.73 -24.55 9.78
CA THR A 670 -2.63 -24.12 8.70
C THR A 670 -2.51 -24.97 7.44
N ALA A 671 -1.61 -25.96 7.39
CA ALA A 671 -1.52 -26.85 6.26
C ALA A 671 -2.84 -27.62 6.09
N THR A 672 -3.22 -27.82 4.83
CA THR A 672 -4.50 -28.44 4.46
C THR A 672 -4.66 -29.80 5.12
N ASP A 673 -5.77 -29.99 5.82
CA ASP A 673 -6.14 -31.21 6.55
C ASP A 673 -5.11 -31.70 7.60
N ALA A 674 -4.17 -30.84 8.01
CA ALA A 674 -3.14 -31.22 8.98
C ALA A 674 -3.70 -31.34 10.40
N GLN A 675 -4.66 -30.49 10.78
CA GLN A 675 -5.19 -30.42 12.13
C GLN A 675 -6.73 -30.39 12.12
N GLU A 676 -7.35 -31.21 12.96
CA GLU A 676 -8.81 -31.27 13.12
C GLU A 676 -9.37 -29.91 13.58
N HIS A 677 -10.53 -29.51 13.04
CA HIS A 677 -11.21 -28.24 13.33
C HIS A 677 -10.46 -26.96 12.93
N ILE A 678 -9.39 -27.08 12.13
CA ILE A 678 -8.67 -25.95 11.55
C ILE A 678 -8.79 -26.03 10.03
N LYS A 679 -9.21 -24.93 9.39
CA LYS A 679 -9.36 -24.86 7.93
C LYS A 679 -8.76 -23.57 7.40
N ARG A 680 -8.15 -23.62 6.21
CA ARG A 680 -7.90 -22.44 5.40
C ARG A 680 -9.08 -22.23 4.46
N VAL A 681 -9.65 -21.03 4.49
CA VAL A 681 -10.81 -20.63 3.68
C VAL A 681 -10.55 -19.27 3.04
N THR A 682 -11.30 -18.96 1.99
CA THR A 682 -11.29 -17.62 1.40
C THR A 682 -12.20 -16.68 2.21
N PRO A 683 -11.97 -15.35 2.17
CA PRO A 683 -12.90 -14.37 2.75
C PRO A 683 -14.33 -14.51 2.24
N TRP A 684 -14.50 -15.04 1.01
CA TRP A 684 -15.79 -15.25 0.35
C TRP A 684 -16.65 -16.36 0.97
N HIS A 685 -16.10 -17.12 1.92
CA HIS A 685 -16.85 -18.08 2.72
C HIS A 685 -17.73 -17.39 3.78
N TRP A 686 -17.44 -16.13 4.14
CA TRP A 686 -18.18 -15.36 5.16
C TRP A 686 -18.37 -16.16 6.46
N SER A 687 -17.34 -16.90 6.88
CA SER A 687 -17.40 -17.76 8.06
C SER A 687 -17.68 -16.95 9.32
N GLY A 688 -18.72 -17.34 10.06
CA GLY A 688 -19.16 -16.64 11.28
C GLY A 688 -20.14 -15.49 11.05
N PHE A 689 -20.27 -14.96 9.82
CA PHE A 689 -21.19 -13.88 9.50
C PHE A 689 -22.65 -14.34 9.46
N ASN A 690 -23.51 -13.58 10.14
CA ASN A 690 -24.94 -13.84 10.25
C ASN A 690 -25.75 -12.61 9.84
N THR A 691 -26.80 -12.83 9.05
CA THR A 691 -27.75 -11.79 8.64
C THR A 691 -28.98 -11.80 9.55
N ILE A 692 -29.35 -10.64 10.09
CA ILE A 692 -30.57 -10.45 10.87
C ILE A 692 -31.31 -9.23 10.32
N GLU A 693 -32.56 -9.41 9.93
CA GLU A 693 -33.45 -8.31 9.59
C GLU A 693 -34.25 -7.91 10.83
N GLU A 694 -34.10 -6.66 11.22
CA GLU A 694 -34.80 -6.12 12.37
C GLU A 694 -36.13 -5.50 11.95
N LYS A 695 -37.18 -5.89 12.67
CA LYS A 695 -38.57 -5.57 12.32
C LYS A 695 -39.23 -4.65 13.34
N ALA A 696 -38.63 -4.49 14.52
CA ALA A 696 -39.17 -3.62 15.55
C ALA A 696 -39.07 -2.14 15.13
N THR A 697 -40.12 -1.38 15.40
CA THR A 697 -40.07 0.08 15.22
C THR A 697 -39.19 0.74 16.28
N ILE A 698 -38.80 2.00 16.06
CA ILE A 698 -38.00 2.75 17.03
C ILE A 698 -38.75 2.86 18.37
N SER A 699 -40.07 3.06 18.36
CA SER A 699 -40.87 3.11 19.58
C SER A 699 -40.97 1.76 20.28
N GLU A 700 -41.18 0.67 19.54
CA GLU A 700 -41.20 -0.69 20.11
C GLU A 700 -39.86 -1.03 20.79
N LEU A 701 -38.75 -0.76 20.11
CA LEU A 701 -37.42 -0.95 20.66
C LEU A 701 -37.18 -0.05 21.88
N SER A 702 -37.52 1.23 21.78
CA SER A 702 -37.37 2.18 22.87
C SER A 702 -38.21 1.77 24.09
N LYS A 703 -39.43 1.28 23.92
CA LYS A 703 -40.25 0.71 25.01
C LYS A 703 -39.55 -0.49 25.66
N LYS A 704 -39.10 -1.45 24.84
CA LYS A 704 -38.42 -2.67 25.29
C LYS A 704 -37.13 -2.36 26.08
N LEU A 705 -36.37 -1.35 25.67
CA LEU A 705 -35.10 -0.97 26.32
C LEU A 705 -35.26 0.01 27.49
N ASN A 706 -36.28 0.88 27.46
CA ASN A 706 -36.58 1.85 28.53
C ASN A 706 -37.53 1.33 29.61
N LEU A 707 -38.02 0.08 29.51
CA LEU A 707 -38.77 -0.62 30.55
C LEU A 707 -37.95 -0.69 31.86
N LYS A 708 -38.04 0.36 32.68
CA LYS A 708 -37.49 0.44 34.03
C LYS A 708 -38.63 0.46 35.05
N ARG A 709 -38.56 -0.45 36.04
CA ARG A 709 -38.90 -0.27 37.48
C ARG A 709 -40.11 -0.99 38.15
N SER A 710 -40.80 -1.98 37.58
CA SER A 710 -41.74 -2.76 38.43
C SER A 710 -42.15 -4.18 38.00
N THR A 711 -41.80 -4.66 36.81
CA THR A 711 -42.18 -6.01 36.35
C THR A 711 -40.98 -6.82 35.85
N LYS A 712 -41.01 -8.14 36.09
CA LYS A 712 -40.06 -9.10 35.49
C LYS A 712 -40.15 -8.95 33.96
N LEU A 713 -39.04 -8.64 33.30
CA LEU A 713 -38.94 -8.79 31.85
C LEU A 713 -38.89 -10.27 31.48
N ASP A 714 -39.58 -10.64 30.40
CA ASP A 714 -39.53 -11.98 29.80
C ASP A 714 -38.62 -11.99 28.56
N ILE A 715 -38.06 -13.14 28.20
CA ILE A 715 -37.30 -13.27 26.94
C ILE A 715 -38.20 -13.00 25.73
N ASP A 716 -39.50 -13.30 25.85
CA ASP A 716 -40.51 -13.11 24.80
C ASP A 716 -40.63 -11.64 24.35
N ASP A 717 -40.11 -10.69 25.13
CA ASP A 717 -40.07 -9.27 24.79
C ASP A 717 -38.86 -8.87 23.89
N CYS A 718 -37.84 -9.73 23.74
CA CYS A 718 -36.62 -9.43 22.99
C CYS A 718 -36.83 -9.48 21.46
N THR A 719 -36.15 -8.62 20.70
CA THR A 719 -35.99 -8.84 19.25
C THR A 719 -34.86 -9.84 18.97
N GLU A 720 -34.81 -10.40 17.76
CA GLU A 720 -33.73 -11.33 17.36
C GLU A 720 -32.34 -10.69 17.48
N THR A 721 -32.21 -9.41 17.14
CA THR A 721 -30.95 -8.67 17.29
C THR A 721 -30.54 -8.55 18.76
N MET A 722 -31.50 -8.28 19.65
CA MET A 722 -31.24 -8.23 21.09
C MET A 722 -30.80 -9.60 21.63
N LEU A 723 -31.44 -10.68 21.19
CA LEU A 723 -31.06 -12.05 21.55
C LEU A 723 -29.67 -12.42 21.06
N ALA A 724 -29.30 -12.02 19.84
CA ALA A 724 -27.97 -12.24 19.29
C ALA A 724 -26.88 -11.57 20.16
N LEU A 725 -27.05 -10.30 20.52
CA LEU A 725 -26.09 -9.60 21.38
C LEU A 725 -26.02 -10.19 22.80
N LEU A 726 -27.16 -10.54 23.40
CA LEU A 726 -27.18 -11.18 24.72
C LEU A 726 -26.39 -12.50 24.72
N ARG A 727 -26.50 -13.29 23.64
CA ARG A 727 -25.71 -14.53 23.48
C ARG A 727 -24.21 -14.24 23.39
N ILE A 728 -23.81 -13.12 22.78
CA ILE A 728 -22.40 -12.70 22.68
C ILE A 728 -21.89 -12.21 24.03
N PHE A 729 -22.62 -11.32 24.72
CA PHE A 729 -22.19 -10.77 26.01
C PHE A 729 -22.04 -11.83 27.11
N LYS A 730 -22.80 -12.93 27.05
CA LYS A 730 -22.64 -14.08 27.96
C LYS A 730 -21.25 -14.73 27.90
N GLN A 731 -20.50 -14.51 26.82
CA GLN A 731 -19.23 -15.20 26.54
C GLN A 731 -18.01 -14.44 27.12
N SER A 732 -18.20 -13.24 27.67
CA SER A 732 -17.12 -12.40 28.20
C SER A 732 -16.63 -12.87 29.58
N PRO A 733 -15.31 -12.90 29.84
CA PRO A 733 -14.71 -13.42 31.09
C PRO A 733 -14.99 -12.59 32.34
N ILE A 734 -15.37 -11.31 32.23
CA ILE A 734 -15.55 -10.46 33.41
C ILE A 734 -16.87 -10.78 34.11
N ASN A 735 -16.65 -11.08 35.38
CA ASN A 735 -17.55 -11.67 36.34
C ASN A 735 -18.78 -10.79 36.60
N ILE A 736 -19.93 -11.23 36.10
CA ILE A 736 -21.23 -10.65 36.44
C ILE A 736 -21.58 -10.90 37.92
N ASN A 737 -20.75 -11.55 38.74
CA ASN A 737 -21.00 -12.00 40.13
C ASN A 737 -21.45 -10.97 41.20
N ASN A 738 -21.85 -9.74 40.86
CA ASN A 738 -22.40 -8.76 41.81
C ASN A 738 -23.94 -8.59 41.78
N ILE A 739 -24.73 -9.62 41.46
CA ILE A 739 -26.21 -9.58 41.60
C ILE A 739 -26.79 -10.89 42.19
N PRO A 740 -27.37 -10.89 43.41
CA PRO A 740 -27.94 -12.12 43.99
C PRO A 740 -29.42 -12.37 43.58
N LEU A 741 -29.77 -13.61 43.20
CA LEU A 741 -30.86 -14.47 43.75
C LEU A 741 -31.24 -15.64 42.80
N LEU A 742 -31.47 -16.86 43.34
CA LEU A 742 -32.63 -17.75 43.07
C LEU A 742 -32.46 -19.15 43.71
N LYS A 743 -33.39 -19.54 44.59
CA LYS A 743 -33.69 -20.94 44.95
C LYS A 743 -35.12 -21.22 44.51
N ASN A 744 -35.30 -22.32 43.76
CA ASN A 744 -36.54 -23.01 43.38
C ASN A 744 -37.24 -22.53 42.09
N LEU A 745 -37.16 -23.34 41.02
CA LEU A 745 -38.12 -23.41 39.89
C LEU A 745 -37.96 -24.78 39.13
N PRO A 746 -38.98 -25.27 38.39
CA PRO A 746 -39.18 -26.69 38.00
C PRO A 746 -38.52 -27.15 36.69
N GLU A 747 -38.39 -28.49 36.56
CA GLU A 747 -37.59 -29.27 35.60
C GLU A 747 -37.87 -29.09 34.09
N GLU A 748 -39.05 -28.60 33.70
CA GLU A 748 -39.61 -28.79 32.35
C GLU A 748 -39.21 -27.69 31.34
N LYS A 749 -38.58 -26.60 31.81
CA LYS A 749 -38.15 -25.44 31.00
C LYS A 749 -36.64 -25.31 30.81
N LYS A 750 -35.89 -26.40 31.02
CA LYS A 750 -34.43 -26.42 31.17
C LYS A 750 -33.55 -26.10 29.93
N ASN A 751 -34.13 -25.88 28.74
CA ASN A 751 -33.36 -25.87 27.48
C ASN A 751 -33.50 -24.60 26.61
N VAL A 752 -34.07 -23.51 27.12
CA VAL A 752 -34.20 -22.28 26.32
C VAL A 752 -33.22 -21.18 26.76
N ILE A 753 -32.86 -21.04 28.05
CA ILE A 753 -31.88 -20.04 28.55
C ILE A 753 -31.35 -20.41 29.95
N ASP A 754 -30.72 -21.56 30.15
CA ASP A 754 -30.75 -22.18 31.49
C ASP A 754 -29.73 -21.72 32.55
N LYS A 755 -29.72 -20.41 32.81
CA LYS A 755 -29.62 -19.81 34.16
C LYS A 755 -29.95 -18.32 34.07
N TYR A 756 -31.22 -17.96 34.30
CA TYR A 756 -31.74 -16.60 34.24
C TYR A 756 -31.04 -15.65 35.22
N TRP A 757 -30.34 -14.65 34.68
CA TRP A 757 -29.53 -13.68 35.44
C TRP A 757 -30.00 -12.21 35.33
N PHE A 758 -31.05 -11.89 34.57
CA PHE A 758 -31.27 -10.50 34.12
C PHE A 758 -32.00 -9.53 35.08
N LEU A 759 -32.27 -9.88 36.35
CA LEU A 759 -33.31 -9.22 37.14
C LEU A 759 -32.86 -8.17 38.19
N SER A 760 -31.81 -7.36 37.98
CA SER A 760 -31.53 -6.27 38.96
C SER A 760 -31.00 -4.91 38.46
N SER A 761 -30.50 -4.77 37.23
CA SER A 761 -29.86 -3.51 36.80
C SER A 761 -30.79 -2.54 36.06
N GLY A 762 -31.96 -3.01 35.60
CA GLY A 762 -32.96 -2.20 34.94
C GLY A 762 -32.52 -1.58 33.60
N ARG A 763 -31.43 -1.99 32.96
CA ARG A 763 -31.14 -1.64 31.55
C ARG A 763 -30.76 -2.90 30.79
N PHE A 764 -31.27 -3.04 29.57
CA PHE A 764 -31.06 -4.21 28.71
C PHE A 764 -29.58 -4.38 28.30
N PHE A 765 -28.93 -3.28 27.91
CA PHE A 765 -27.50 -3.22 27.58
C PHE A 765 -26.83 -2.03 28.29
N THR A 766 -25.66 -2.24 28.88
CA THR A 766 -24.84 -1.19 29.50
C THR A 766 -23.62 -0.87 28.65
N ILE A 767 -23.10 0.35 28.77
CA ILE A 767 -21.85 0.75 28.10
C ILE A 767 -20.72 -0.20 28.46
N GLU A 768 -20.56 -0.56 29.74
CA GLU A 768 -19.50 -1.47 30.18
C GLU A 768 -19.61 -2.87 29.54
N GLN A 769 -20.82 -3.39 29.29
CA GLN A 769 -20.96 -4.66 28.57
C GLN A 769 -20.40 -4.60 27.14
N TYR A 770 -20.64 -3.50 26.42
CA TYR A 770 -20.03 -3.28 25.11
C TYR A 770 -18.52 -3.16 25.19
N LYS A 771 -18.01 -2.37 26.15
CA LYS A 771 -16.56 -2.20 26.34
C LYS A 771 -15.88 -3.54 26.60
N ASP A 772 -16.43 -4.35 27.49
CA ASP A 772 -15.86 -5.65 27.84
C ASP A 772 -15.92 -6.64 26.68
N ALA A 773 -17.01 -6.62 25.90
CA ALA A 773 -17.14 -7.46 24.71
C ALA A 773 -16.16 -7.04 23.60
N LEU A 774 -15.94 -5.75 23.39
CA LEU A 774 -14.97 -5.24 22.41
C LEU A 774 -13.51 -5.44 22.85
N ARG A 775 -13.23 -5.52 24.16
CA ARG A 775 -11.89 -5.85 24.68
C ARG A 775 -11.52 -7.33 24.51
N THR A 776 -12.53 -8.18 24.32
CA THR A 776 -12.39 -9.63 24.26
C THR A 776 -12.51 -10.09 22.80
N SER A 777 -11.42 -10.62 22.24
CA SER A 777 -11.28 -10.84 20.79
C SER A 777 -12.43 -11.64 20.14
N TRP A 778 -12.82 -12.79 20.72
CA TRP A 778 -13.87 -13.63 20.14
C TRP A 778 -15.27 -13.02 20.24
N THR A 779 -15.57 -12.21 21.27
CA THR A 779 -16.85 -11.51 21.35
C THR A 779 -16.90 -10.29 20.45
N ALA A 780 -15.78 -9.57 20.32
CA ALA A 780 -15.68 -8.43 19.42
C ALA A 780 -15.87 -8.87 17.95
N GLU A 781 -15.22 -9.96 17.55
CA GLU A 781 -15.38 -10.57 16.23
C GLU A 781 -16.84 -10.98 15.97
N GLN A 782 -17.51 -11.62 16.93
CA GLN A 782 -18.92 -11.98 16.79
C GLN A 782 -19.85 -10.77 16.67
N ILE A 783 -19.58 -9.67 17.37
CA ILE A 783 -20.31 -8.40 17.17
C ILE A 783 -20.08 -7.88 15.75
N GLY A 784 -18.83 -7.92 15.28
CA GLY A 784 -18.46 -7.50 13.93
C GLY A 784 -19.12 -8.34 12.82
N HIS A 785 -19.36 -9.62 13.10
CA HIS A 785 -19.98 -10.58 12.17
C HIS A 785 -21.51 -10.51 12.12
N LEU A 786 -22.15 -9.62 12.89
CA LEU A 786 -23.58 -9.35 12.75
C LEU A 786 -23.81 -8.38 11.59
N LEU A 787 -24.48 -8.86 10.54
CA LEU A 787 -24.95 -8.07 9.40
C LEU A 787 -26.43 -7.75 9.63
N LEU A 788 -26.76 -6.48 9.83
CA LEU A 788 -28.08 -6.10 10.33
C LEU A 788 -28.80 -5.22 9.33
N LYS A 789 -30.06 -5.56 9.03
CA LYS A 789 -30.93 -4.73 8.20
C LYS A 789 -31.89 -3.91 9.05
N TYR A 790 -31.83 -2.58 8.93
CA TYR A 790 -32.78 -1.66 9.54
C TYR A 790 -32.79 -0.31 8.80
N GLU A 791 -33.70 0.58 9.18
CA GLU A 791 -33.81 1.94 8.65
C GLU A 791 -32.71 2.84 9.22
N SER A 792 -31.89 3.45 8.35
CA SER A 792 -30.76 4.32 8.72
C SER A 792 -31.18 5.45 9.66
N GLU A 793 -30.35 5.76 10.65
CA GLU A 793 -30.54 6.92 11.54
C GLU A 793 -30.51 8.26 10.78
N TRP A 794 -29.88 8.29 9.60
CA TRP A 794 -29.74 9.46 8.73
C TRP A 794 -30.84 9.60 7.65
N TYR A 795 -31.86 8.74 7.72
CA TYR A 795 -33.08 8.81 6.92
C TYR A 795 -34.29 9.19 7.77
N ALA A 796 -35.24 9.95 7.23
CA ALA A 796 -36.61 10.03 7.73
C ALA A 796 -37.54 10.48 6.60
N ASP A 797 -38.83 10.19 6.72
CA ASP A 797 -39.84 10.82 5.87
C ASP A 797 -40.02 12.31 6.20
N GLU A 798 -40.76 13.04 5.36
CA GLU A 798 -41.00 14.48 5.54
C GLU A 798 -41.73 14.82 6.85
N ALA A 799 -42.54 13.88 7.35
CA ALA A 799 -43.29 14.05 8.58
C ALA A 799 -42.46 13.72 9.84
N LEU A 800 -41.24 13.18 9.68
CA LEU A 800 -40.43 12.60 10.75
C LEU A 800 -41.18 11.49 11.51
N SER A 801 -42.00 10.69 10.82
CA SER A 801 -42.93 9.73 11.42
C SER A 801 -42.24 8.79 12.42
N LYS A 802 -41.08 8.22 12.06
CA LYS A 802 -40.32 7.31 12.93
C LYS A 802 -39.90 7.95 14.26
N TRP A 803 -39.61 9.25 14.25
CA TRP A 803 -39.22 10.00 15.44
C TRP A 803 -40.44 10.48 16.23
N ASN A 804 -41.57 10.74 15.55
CA ASN A 804 -42.83 11.06 16.21
C ASN A 804 -43.36 9.88 17.04
N GLU A 805 -43.00 8.63 16.72
CA GLU A 805 -43.35 7.48 17.56
C GLU A 805 -42.76 7.54 18.99
N ILE A 806 -41.73 8.38 19.20
CA ILE A 806 -41.11 8.61 20.53
C ILE A 806 -41.94 9.63 21.34
N ASP A 807 -42.74 10.49 20.70
CA ASP A 807 -43.49 11.56 21.38
C ASP A 807 -44.43 11.00 22.46
N ASP A 808 -45.05 9.84 22.20
CA ASP A 808 -45.93 9.14 23.15
C ASP A 808 -45.17 8.56 24.36
N LEU A 809 -43.88 8.20 24.19
CA LEU A 809 -43.07 7.63 25.26
C LEU A 809 -42.82 8.62 26.39
N PHE A 810 -42.75 9.91 26.07
CA PHE A 810 -42.60 10.95 27.08
C PHE A 810 -43.85 11.02 27.97
N GLU A 811 -45.05 10.88 27.41
CA GLU A 811 -46.29 10.86 28.20
C GLU A 811 -46.37 9.62 29.10
N ASP A 812 -45.97 8.45 28.60
CA ASP A 812 -45.88 7.24 29.41
C ASP A 812 -44.88 7.43 30.57
N GLU A 813 -43.70 8.00 30.30
CA GLU A 813 -42.68 8.27 31.32
C GLU A 813 -43.19 9.27 32.37
N LYS A 814 -43.92 10.30 31.94
CA LYS A 814 -44.57 11.29 32.83
C LYS A 814 -45.55 10.63 33.78
N GLN A 815 -46.45 9.78 33.29
CA GLN A 815 -47.42 9.08 34.14
C GLN A 815 -46.73 8.15 35.15
N GLN A 816 -45.66 7.47 34.72
CA GLN A 816 -44.86 6.63 35.61
C GLN A 816 -44.16 7.45 36.71
N LYS A 817 -43.49 8.56 36.33
CA LYS A 817 -42.84 9.47 37.29
C LYS A 817 -43.85 10.08 38.24
N LYS A 818 -45.04 10.44 37.76
CA LYS A 818 -46.14 10.95 38.57
C LYS A 818 -46.57 9.95 39.63
N LYS A 819 -46.83 8.70 39.23
CA LYS A 819 -47.19 7.62 40.16
C LYS A 819 -46.08 7.36 41.20
N ALA A 820 -44.82 7.29 40.75
CA ALA A 820 -43.68 7.08 41.64
C ALA A 820 -43.48 8.25 42.62
N LEU A 821 -43.68 9.49 42.17
CA LEU A 821 -43.64 10.68 43.01
C LEU A 821 -44.78 10.68 44.03
N GLU A 822 -46.01 10.35 43.62
CA GLU A 822 -47.15 10.24 44.52
C GLU A 822 -46.93 9.19 45.63
N GLU A 823 -46.35 8.03 45.29
CA GLU A 823 -45.95 6.99 46.22
C GLU A 823 -44.82 7.45 47.16
N ALA A 824 -43.81 8.16 46.63
CA ALA A 824 -42.71 8.70 47.42
C ALA A 824 -43.18 9.77 48.41
N LEU A 825 -44.04 10.69 47.98
CA LEU A 825 -44.65 11.71 48.82
C LEU A 825 -45.52 11.08 49.92
N HIS A 826 -46.26 10.01 49.60
CA HIS A 826 -47.01 9.23 50.60
C HIS A 826 -46.10 8.56 51.63
N LYS A 827 -45.02 7.89 51.19
CA LYS A 827 -44.02 7.28 52.09
C LYS A 827 -43.29 8.29 52.97
N ALA A 828 -43.08 9.51 52.47
CA ALA A 828 -42.44 10.60 53.20
C ALA A 828 -43.39 11.33 54.19
N GLY A 829 -44.67 10.94 54.27
CA GLY A 829 -45.65 11.56 55.17
C GLY A 829 -46.09 12.97 54.75
N ILE A 830 -45.90 13.35 53.48
CA ILE A 830 -46.29 14.65 52.93
C ILE A 830 -47.76 14.58 52.50
N ILE A 831 -48.65 15.08 53.37
CA ILE A 831 -50.12 14.96 53.24
C ILE A 831 -50.76 16.31 52.84
N LYS A 832 -50.10 17.45 53.09
CA LYS A 832 -50.67 18.77 52.83
C LYS A 832 -50.89 18.97 51.31
N PRO A 833 -52.12 19.34 50.86
CA PRO A 833 -52.43 19.46 49.44
C PRO A 833 -51.53 20.43 48.66
N HIS A 834 -51.13 21.55 49.24
CA HIS A 834 -50.29 22.53 48.55
C HIS A 834 -48.86 22.03 48.29
N GLU A 835 -48.26 21.30 49.22
CA GLU A 835 -46.91 20.72 49.06
C GLU A 835 -46.92 19.62 47.99
N ARG A 836 -47.98 18.80 47.93
CA ARG A 836 -48.18 17.78 46.89
C ARG A 836 -48.43 18.40 45.52
N ASN A 837 -49.30 19.41 45.44
CA ASN A 837 -49.61 20.12 44.20
C ASN A 837 -48.37 20.81 43.64
N TYR A 838 -47.55 21.45 44.49
CA TYR A 838 -46.29 22.05 44.07
C TYR A 838 -45.31 21.02 43.49
N ALA A 839 -45.17 19.84 44.12
CA ALA A 839 -44.30 18.77 43.59
C ALA A 839 -44.78 18.23 42.24
N LEU A 840 -46.10 18.09 42.06
CA LEU A 840 -46.71 17.66 40.79
C LEU A 840 -46.59 18.76 39.72
N GLU A 841 -46.75 20.03 40.08
CA GLU A 841 -46.53 21.18 39.19
C GLU A 841 -45.08 21.22 38.70
N LYS A 842 -44.10 20.96 39.57
CA LYS A 842 -42.69 20.88 39.16
C LYS A 842 -42.38 19.70 38.25
N LEU A 843 -43.07 18.57 38.42
CA LEU A 843 -42.99 17.45 37.48
C LEU A 843 -43.57 17.83 36.11
N GLU A 844 -44.69 18.55 36.09
CA GLU A 844 -45.31 19.05 34.86
C GLU A 844 -44.40 20.03 34.12
N GLU A 845 -43.84 21.02 34.83
CA GLU A 845 -42.86 21.97 34.29
C GLU A 845 -41.64 21.26 33.69
N ALA A 846 -41.08 20.27 34.40
CA ALA A 846 -39.94 19.50 33.93
C ALA A 846 -40.28 18.68 32.67
N HIS A 847 -41.50 18.13 32.59
CA HIS A 847 -41.98 17.38 31.45
C HIS A 847 -42.15 18.24 30.20
N GLU A 848 -42.77 19.42 30.35
CA GLU A 848 -42.92 20.37 29.23
C GLU A 848 -41.56 20.82 28.68
N ILE A 849 -40.55 21.00 29.54
CA ILE A 849 -39.18 21.28 29.10
C ILE A 849 -38.56 20.11 28.32
N VAL A 850 -38.76 18.87 28.78
CA VAL A 850 -38.27 17.68 28.05
C VAL A 850 -38.90 17.59 26.67
N LYS A 851 -40.23 17.79 26.57
CA LYS A 851 -40.94 17.82 25.29
C LYS A 851 -40.45 18.94 24.38
N SER A 852 -40.32 20.16 24.91
CA SER A 852 -39.81 21.32 24.19
C SER A 852 -38.39 21.06 23.64
N ASN A 853 -37.49 20.55 24.49
CA ASN A 853 -36.13 20.18 24.10
C ASN A 853 -36.08 19.04 23.08
N TRP A 854 -37.02 18.09 23.12
CA TRP A 854 -37.14 17.05 22.08
C TRP A 854 -37.58 17.62 20.73
N GLN A 855 -38.53 18.56 20.70
CA GLN A 855 -38.89 19.25 19.46
C GLN A 855 -37.73 20.07 18.90
N ILE A 856 -36.95 20.72 19.78
CA ILE A 856 -35.70 21.40 19.41
C ILE A 856 -34.71 20.40 18.81
N GLU A 857 -34.57 19.20 19.40
CA GLU A 857 -33.68 18.17 18.85
C GLU A 857 -34.13 17.69 17.46
N LYS A 858 -35.44 17.46 17.27
CA LYS A 858 -35.99 17.06 15.96
C LYS A 858 -35.75 18.13 14.89
N GLU A 859 -36.12 19.38 15.17
CA GLU A 859 -36.08 20.46 14.18
C GLU A 859 -34.69 21.08 13.99
N GLN A 860 -33.92 21.27 15.06
CA GLN A 860 -32.63 21.96 14.99
C GLN A 860 -31.44 21.02 14.83
N ARG A 861 -31.54 19.72 15.14
CA ARG A 861 -30.40 18.77 15.02
C ARG A 861 -30.66 17.62 14.06
N ILE A 862 -31.71 16.83 14.29
CA ILE A 862 -31.98 15.61 13.52
C ILE A 862 -32.27 15.98 12.07
N LYS A 863 -33.28 16.82 11.82
CA LYS A 863 -33.71 17.20 10.47
C LYS A 863 -32.59 17.82 9.63
N PRO A 864 -31.76 18.75 10.13
CA PRO A 864 -30.57 19.22 9.41
C PRO A 864 -29.52 18.14 9.15
N SER A 865 -29.45 17.07 9.94
CA SER A 865 -28.45 16.00 9.76
C SER A 865 -28.90 14.90 8.78
N LEU A 866 -30.17 14.90 8.36
CA LEU A 866 -30.67 13.94 7.37
C LEU A 866 -30.06 14.22 6.00
N TRP A 867 -29.66 13.15 5.32
CA TRP A 867 -29.09 13.23 3.97
C TRP A 867 -29.61 12.14 3.03
N TRP A 868 -29.97 10.96 3.55
CA TRP A 868 -30.23 9.75 2.77
C TRP A 868 -31.27 9.94 1.68
N LYS A 869 -32.47 10.40 2.05
CA LYS A 869 -33.59 10.61 1.12
C LYS A 869 -33.21 11.56 0.00
N GLN A 870 -32.61 12.71 0.34
CA GLN A 870 -32.23 13.73 -0.63
C GLN A 870 -31.17 13.22 -1.63
N VAL A 871 -30.17 12.46 -1.16
CA VAL A 871 -29.16 11.87 -2.05
C VAL A 871 -29.79 10.82 -2.96
N ALA A 872 -30.63 9.92 -2.43
CA ALA A 872 -31.31 8.88 -3.21
C ALA A 872 -32.23 9.48 -4.30
N GLU A 873 -32.98 10.53 -3.98
CA GLU A 873 -33.86 11.23 -4.92
C GLU A 873 -33.09 11.97 -6.02
N LEU A 874 -32.04 12.71 -5.65
CA LEU A 874 -31.23 13.45 -6.61
C LEU A 874 -30.51 12.51 -7.59
N GLN A 875 -30.04 11.36 -7.13
CA GLN A 875 -29.41 10.35 -7.99
C GLN A 875 -30.41 9.72 -8.96
N ALA A 876 -31.62 9.39 -8.50
CA ALA A 876 -32.68 8.85 -9.36
C ALA A 876 -33.09 9.84 -10.48
N GLN A 877 -33.06 11.15 -10.21
CA GLN A 877 -33.35 12.18 -11.21
C GLN A 877 -32.25 12.31 -12.29
N GLU A 878 -30.98 12.13 -11.91
CA GLU A 878 -29.85 12.16 -12.85
C GLU A 878 -29.80 10.93 -13.78
N GLU A 879 -30.20 9.76 -13.27
CA GLU A 879 -30.32 8.54 -14.09
C GLU A 879 -31.44 8.64 -15.15
N GLN A 880 -32.56 9.29 -14.82
CA GLN A 880 -33.66 9.50 -15.78
C GLN A 880 -33.25 10.45 -16.91
N THR A 881 -32.56 11.55 -16.60
CA THR A 881 -32.16 12.58 -17.59
C THR A 881 -31.05 12.13 -18.55
N THR A 882 -30.25 11.13 -18.18
CA THR A 882 -29.23 10.53 -19.06
C THR A 882 -29.80 9.49 -20.02
N SER A 883 -30.90 8.82 -19.65
CA SER A 883 -31.58 7.82 -20.50
C SER A 883 -32.30 8.40 -21.73
N ASP A 884 -32.78 9.65 -21.66
CA ASP A 884 -33.49 10.30 -22.78
C ASP A 884 -32.56 10.72 -23.95
N ASN A 885 -31.23 10.65 -23.78
CA ASN A 885 -30.24 11.06 -24.79
C ASN A 885 -29.41 9.91 -25.39
N GLN A 886 -29.69 8.64 -25.07
CA GLN A 886 -28.99 7.49 -25.66
C GLN A 886 -29.95 6.42 -26.15
N THR A 887 -30.09 6.31 -27.47
CA THR A 887 -30.73 5.15 -28.12
C THR A 887 -29.85 3.91 -27.97
N ASN A 888 -30.37 2.92 -27.23
CA ASN A 888 -30.10 1.48 -27.26
C ASN A 888 -28.69 1.00 -27.67
N THR A 889 -27.89 0.57 -26.70
CA THR A 889 -26.98 -0.60 -26.83
C THR A 889 -26.69 -1.23 -25.44
N ASN A 890 -27.00 -2.53 -25.32
CA ASN A 890 -26.56 -3.57 -24.38
C ASN A 890 -26.14 -3.18 -22.93
N ASP A 891 -26.93 -3.71 -21.99
CA ASP A 891 -26.70 -3.85 -20.55
C ASP A 891 -25.27 -4.32 -20.20
N ASP A 892 -24.48 -3.44 -19.59
CA ASP A 892 -23.34 -3.78 -18.70
C ASP A 892 -22.80 -2.55 -17.93
N THR A 893 -23.54 -1.44 -17.89
CA THR A 893 -23.14 -0.27 -17.07
C THR A 893 -23.83 -0.38 -15.71
N PRO A 894 -23.09 -0.52 -14.58
CA PRO A 894 -23.71 -0.58 -13.25
C PRO A 894 -24.55 0.68 -13.00
N GLN A 895 -25.73 0.53 -12.40
CA GLN A 895 -26.52 1.67 -11.91
C GLN A 895 -25.65 2.59 -11.03
N ILE A 896 -25.89 3.91 -11.08
CA ILE A 896 -25.08 4.92 -10.37
C ILE A 896 -25.27 4.78 -8.86
N THR A 897 -26.41 4.31 -8.36
CA THR A 897 -26.55 3.78 -6.99
C THR A 897 -27.69 2.75 -6.87
N ASN A 898 -27.68 2.02 -5.75
CA ASN A 898 -28.77 1.14 -5.31
C ASN A 898 -29.35 1.59 -3.95
N LEU A 899 -29.14 2.87 -3.54
CA LEU A 899 -29.65 3.40 -2.28
C LEU A 899 -31.17 3.21 -2.20
N SER A 900 -31.64 2.62 -1.11
CA SER A 900 -33.06 2.38 -0.90
C SER A 900 -33.83 3.69 -0.65
N SER A 901 -35.01 3.80 -1.23
CA SER A 901 -35.91 4.95 -1.04
C SER A 901 -36.56 4.97 0.34
N ASP A 902 -36.60 3.84 1.05
CA ASP A 902 -37.17 3.70 2.39
C ASP A 902 -36.12 3.80 3.51
N GLY A 903 -34.87 4.11 3.17
CA GLY A 903 -33.78 4.28 4.12
C GLY A 903 -33.26 2.98 4.74
N LYS A 904 -33.74 1.82 4.31
CA LYS A 904 -33.27 0.53 4.86
C LYS A 904 -32.02 0.03 4.17
N ALA A 905 -31.05 -0.41 4.94
CA ALA A 905 -29.80 -0.98 4.43
C ALA A 905 -29.29 -2.08 5.36
N TRP A 906 -28.41 -2.92 4.84
CA TRP A 906 -27.60 -3.85 5.61
C TRP A 906 -26.35 -3.15 6.09
N PHE A 907 -26.24 -2.96 7.40
CA PHE A 907 -25.09 -2.38 8.05
C PHE A 907 -24.07 -3.47 8.42
N ILE A 908 -22.81 -3.08 8.30
CA ILE A 908 -21.64 -3.91 8.51
C ILE A 908 -20.73 -3.17 9.49
N HIS A 909 -20.28 -3.85 10.54
CA HIS A 909 -19.29 -3.24 11.44
C HIS A 909 -18.01 -2.92 10.65
N PRO A 910 -17.55 -1.65 10.55
CA PRO A 910 -16.43 -1.28 9.67
C PRO A 910 -15.13 -2.07 9.93
N VAL A 911 -14.81 -2.35 11.20
CA VAL A 911 -13.64 -3.16 11.59
C VAL A 911 -13.74 -4.63 11.16
N ALA A 912 -14.94 -5.19 10.97
CA ALA A 912 -15.10 -6.60 10.58
C ALA A 912 -14.56 -6.87 9.16
N MET A 913 -14.48 -5.84 8.32
CA MET A 913 -13.92 -5.94 6.97
C MET A 913 -12.41 -5.65 6.93
N VAL A 914 -11.87 -4.96 7.93
CA VAL A 914 -10.43 -4.75 8.11
C VAL A 914 -9.80 -6.11 8.37
N ASP A 915 -8.67 -6.39 7.70
CA ASP A 915 -7.97 -7.69 7.69
C ASP A 915 -8.73 -8.86 7.03
N TYR A 916 -10.06 -8.88 7.06
CA TYR A 916 -10.87 -9.96 6.49
C TYR A 916 -10.77 -10.02 4.96
N PHE A 917 -10.81 -8.86 4.30
CA PHE A 917 -10.34 -8.71 2.93
C PHE A 917 -8.98 -8.02 2.96
N ALA A 918 -8.00 -8.64 3.62
CA ALA A 918 -6.59 -8.32 3.42
C ALA A 918 -6.31 -8.67 1.96
N GLY A 919 -6.24 -7.64 1.11
CA GLY A 919 -6.14 -7.84 -0.31
C GLY A 919 -5.01 -8.79 -0.65
N ASP A 920 -5.27 -9.66 -1.62
CA ASP A 920 -4.21 -10.37 -2.32
C ASP A 920 -3.15 -9.32 -2.65
N LYS A 921 -1.98 -9.38 -2.00
CA LYS A 921 -0.84 -8.57 -2.41
C LYS A 921 -0.31 -9.02 -3.76
N ILE A 922 -1.08 -9.79 -4.54
CA ILE A 922 -0.87 -10.05 -5.96
C ILE A 922 -1.02 -8.72 -6.70
N LEU A 923 0.14 -8.12 -6.97
CA LEU A 923 0.29 -6.91 -7.75
C LEU A 923 0.01 -7.19 -9.23
N PHE A 924 0.51 -8.34 -9.74
CA PHE A 924 0.31 -8.74 -11.13
C PHE A 924 0.16 -10.26 -11.28
N ARG A 925 -0.73 -10.67 -12.19
CA ARG A 925 -0.96 -12.05 -12.60
C ARG A 925 -1.28 -12.14 -14.09
N LYS A 926 -1.36 -13.37 -14.60
CA LYS A 926 -1.63 -13.64 -16.03
C LYS A 926 -2.87 -12.89 -16.52
N GLY A 927 -2.69 -12.10 -17.58
CA GLY A 927 -3.73 -11.27 -18.19
C GLY A 927 -3.62 -9.77 -17.88
N ASP A 928 -2.86 -9.38 -16.85
CA ASP A 928 -2.68 -7.98 -16.48
C ASP A 928 -1.78 -7.23 -17.49
N LYS A 929 -1.97 -5.91 -17.60
CA LYS A 929 -1.14 -5.02 -18.43
C LYS A 929 -0.66 -3.80 -17.64
N HIS A 930 0.65 -3.59 -17.56
CA HIS A 930 1.24 -2.48 -16.82
C HIS A 930 2.71 -2.22 -17.20
N GLU A 931 3.18 -0.97 -17.10
CA GLU A 931 4.59 -0.61 -17.35
C GLU A 931 5.55 -1.40 -16.43
N ILE A 932 5.14 -1.63 -15.20
CA ILE A 932 5.93 -2.39 -14.21
C ILE A 932 6.08 -3.85 -14.65
N ILE A 933 5.08 -4.44 -15.32
CA ILE A 933 5.21 -5.78 -15.90
C ILE A 933 6.30 -5.80 -16.97
N ARG A 934 6.42 -4.73 -17.78
CA ARG A 934 7.53 -4.60 -18.75
C ARG A 934 8.88 -4.57 -18.07
N GLU A 935 9.02 -3.79 -17.00
CA GLU A 935 10.27 -3.74 -16.24
C GLU A 935 10.60 -5.09 -15.57
N ILE A 936 9.61 -5.81 -15.03
CA ILE A 936 9.78 -7.18 -14.51
C ILE A 936 10.26 -8.12 -15.63
N ASN A 937 9.61 -8.10 -16.80
CA ASN A 937 9.98 -8.92 -17.95
C ASN A 937 11.41 -8.63 -18.45
N ILE A 938 11.89 -7.39 -18.33
CA ILE A 938 13.28 -7.02 -18.66
C ILE A 938 14.24 -7.54 -17.60
N ARG A 939 13.98 -7.27 -16.31
CA ARG A 939 14.87 -7.56 -15.18
C ARG A 939 15.02 -9.05 -14.91
N LEU A 940 13.97 -9.83 -15.19
CA LEU A 940 13.97 -11.29 -15.07
C LEU A 940 14.14 -12.02 -16.40
N ALA A 941 14.55 -11.33 -17.47
CA ALA A 941 14.68 -11.94 -18.80
C ALA A 941 15.60 -13.18 -18.84
N GLY A 942 16.46 -13.36 -17.84
CA GLY A 942 17.32 -14.54 -17.69
C GLY A 942 16.65 -15.80 -17.11
N PHE A 943 15.41 -15.70 -16.63
CA PHE A 943 14.64 -16.81 -16.06
C PHE A 943 13.58 -17.27 -17.08
N GLY A 944 13.93 -18.18 -17.96
CA GLY A 944 13.06 -18.76 -18.98
C GLY A 944 12.99 -17.97 -20.29
N GLY A 945 13.74 -16.86 -20.37
CA GLY A 945 13.81 -15.98 -21.53
C GLY A 945 12.53 -15.19 -21.73
N ASN A 946 12.54 -13.85 -21.71
CA ASN A 946 11.34 -13.05 -22.03
C ASN A 946 11.64 -11.80 -22.89
N VAL A 947 10.59 -11.14 -23.38
CA VAL A 947 10.65 -9.89 -24.15
C VAL A 947 10.08 -8.70 -23.36
N PRO A 948 10.44 -7.44 -23.67
CA PRO A 948 9.92 -6.22 -23.03
C PRO A 948 8.43 -5.90 -23.32
N THR A 949 7.52 -6.84 -23.03
CA THR A 949 6.07 -6.62 -23.11
C THR A 949 5.51 -6.10 -21.79
N ASP A 950 4.50 -5.21 -21.82
CA ASP A 950 3.74 -4.78 -20.64
C ASP A 950 2.63 -5.75 -20.25
N GLU A 951 2.41 -6.81 -21.02
CA GLU A 951 1.40 -7.82 -20.73
C GLU A 951 1.98 -9.01 -19.93
N PHE A 952 1.25 -9.43 -18.89
CA PHE A 952 1.59 -10.60 -18.11
C PHE A 952 1.11 -11.86 -18.83
N THR A 953 1.95 -12.36 -19.72
CA THR A 953 1.66 -13.53 -20.56
C THR A 953 1.91 -14.86 -19.82
N GLU A 954 1.55 -15.99 -20.42
CA GLU A 954 1.96 -17.31 -19.93
C GLU A 954 3.49 -17.46 -19.84
N ARG A 955 4.21 -16.76 -20.72
CA ARG A 955 5.68 -16.72 -20.69
C ARG A 955 6.19 -15.97 -19.45
N THR A 956 5.53 -14.87 -19.09
CA THR A 956 5.81 -14.12 -17.85
C THR A 956 5.52 -14.97 -16.62
N GLU A 957 4.38 -15.67 -16.58
CA GLU A 957 4.03 -16.58 -15.48
C GLU A 957 5.12 -17.66 -15.26
N LYS A 958 5.58 -18.31 -16.34
CA LYS A 958 6.66 -19.31 -16.28
C LYS A 958 7.99 -18.73 -15.80
N MET A 959 8.33 -17.51 -16.23
CA MET A 959 9.50 -16.77 -15.76
C MET A 959 9.43 -16.48 -14.26
N ILE A 960 8.26 -16.03 -13.76
CA ILE A 960 8.05 -15.78 -12.33
C ILE A 960 8.15 -17.07 -11.52
N LYS A 961 7.51 -18.15 -11.96
CA LYS A 961 7.63 -19.47 -11.32
C LYS A 961 9.08 -19.95 -11.24
N GLN A 962 9.84 -19.80 -12.32
CA GLN A 962 11.26 -20.13 -12.32
C GLN A 962 12.07 -19.25 -11.35
N PHE A 963 11.81 -17.94 -11.31
CA PHE A 963 12.46 -17.04 -10.36
C PHE A 963 12.15 -17.38 -8.89
N GLN A 964 10.88 -17.67 -8.59
CA GLN A 964 10.41 -18.10 -7.27
C GLN A 964 11.09 -19.39 -6.81
N ARG A 965 11.07 -20.42 -7.66
CA ARG A 965 11.73 -21.71 -7.37
C ARG A 965 13.24 -21.55 -7.24
N ASP A 966 13.85 -20.85 -8.18
CA ASP A 966 15.30 -20.88 -8.31
C ASP A 966 15.92 -19.87 -7.35
N TYR A 967 15.58 -18.58 -7.42
CA TYR A 967 16.20 -17.53 -6.60
C TYR A 967 15.56 -17.42 -5.22
N MET A 968 14.24 -17.28 -5.13
CA MET A 968 13.55 -17.01 -3.86
C MET A 968 13.42 -18.25 -2.97
N LYS A 969 13.48 -19.47 -3.54
CA LYS A 969 13.27 -20.75 -2.82
C LYS A 969 11.90 -20.88 -2.17
N VAL A 970 10.86 -20.38 -2.84
CA VAL A 970 9.46 -20.45 -2.40
C VAL A 970 8.59 -21.25 -3.39
N GLU A 971 7.33 -21.50 -3.02
CA GLU A 971 6.36 -22.15 -3.91
C GLU A 971 6.14 -21.36 -5.21
N GLU A 972 5.94 -22.09 -6.31
CA GLU A 972 5.76 -21.54 -7.66
C GLU A 972 4.33 -21.03 -7.90
N THR A 973 3.99 -19.90 -7.28
CA THR A 973 2.66 -19.31 -7.42
C THR A 973 2.41 -18.72 -8.81
N GLY A 974 3.47 -18.21 -9.48
CA GLY A 974 3.37 -17.57 -10.79
C GLY A 974 2.67 -16.21 -10.80
N VAL A 975 2.44 -15.64 -9.62
CA VAL A 975 1.91 -14.29 -9.41
C VAL A 975 3.00 -13.41 -8.81
N VAL A 976 2.96 -12.11 -9.10
CA VAL A 976 3.89 -11.14 -8.54
C VAL A 976 3.23 -10.47 -7.37
N ASP A 977 3.77 -10.66 -6.18
CA ASP A 977 3.42 -9.93 -4.98
C ASP A 977 4.55 -8.98 -4.54
N MET A 978 4.37 -8.27 -3.42
CA MET A 978 5.41 -7.36 -2.92
C MET A 978 6.73 -8.09 -2.60
N LYS A 979 6.67 -9.34 -2.14
CA LYS A 979 7.88 -10.14 -1.85
C LYS A 979 8.64 -10.46 -3.14
N VAL A 980 7.93 -10.75 -4.23
CA VAL A 980 8.55 -10.94 -5.56
C VAL A 980 9.22 -9.64 -6.00
N ILE A 981 8.60 -8.48 -5.79
CA ILE A 981 9.18 -7.17 -6.14
C ILE A 981 10.48 -6.90 -5.37
N GLU A 982 10.45 -7.09 -4.05
CA GLU A 982 11.62 -6.94 -3.19
C GLU A 982 12.74 -7.91 -3.58
N ALA A 983 12.39 -9.16 -3.91
CA ALA A 983 13.36 -10.15 -4.37
C ALA A 983 13.98 -9.79 -5.72
N ILE A 984 13.23 -9.18 -6.64
CA ILE A 984 13.79 -8.70 -7.92
C ILE A 984 14.81 -7.58 -7.65
N ASP A 985 14.45 -6.58 -6.84
CA ASP A 985 15.37 -5.48 -6.52
C ASP A 985 16.64 -6.01 -5.82
N LYS A 986 16.51 -6.96 -4.89
CA LYS A 986 17.65 -7.65 -4.24
C LYS A 986 18.52 -8.42 -5.22
N PHE A 987 17.91 -9.18 -6.15
CA PHE A 987 18.63 -9.92 -7.18
C PHE A 987 19.48 -8.99 -8.06
N GLN A 988 18.97 -7.80 -8.38
CA GLN A 988 19.71 -6.81 -9.17
C GLN A 988 20.94 -6.27 -8.44
N GLU A 989 20.84 -6.09 -7.12
CA GLU A 989 21.95 -5.63 -6.28
C GLU A 989 23.03 -6.71 -6.13
N GLU A 990 22.63 -7.96 -5.85
CA GLU A 990 23.55 -9.09 -5.66
C GLU A 990 24.34 -9.45 -6.93
N TYR A 991 23.71 -9.32 -8.10
CA TYR A 991 24.29 -9.68 -9.39
C TYR A 991 24.57 -8.47 -10.29
N ALA A 992 24.85 -7.32 -9.66
CA ALA A 992 25.22 -6.09 -10.37
C ALA A 992 26.45 -6.29 -11.27
N ILE A 993 26.44 -5.63 -12.44
CA ILE A 993 27.53 -5.75 -13.41
C ILE A 993 28.69 -4.85 -12.99
N SER A 994 29.86 -5.45 -12.71
CA SER A 994 31.04 -4.70 -12.28
C SER A 994 31.61 -3.77 -13.36
N ASP A 995 32.31 -2.71 -12.94
CA ASP A 995 32.97 -1.74 -13.83
C ASP A 995 33.96 -2.40 -14.81
N THR A 996 34.60 -3.48 -14.37
CA THR A 996 35.49 -4.30 -15.21
C THR A 996 34.71 -4.91 -16.37
N VAL A 997 33.53 -5.48 -16.12
CA VAL A 997 32.68 -6.08 -17.15
C VAL A 997 32.08 -5.00 -18.05
N TRP A 998 31.62 -3.87 -17.48
CA TRP A 998 31.17 -2.71 -18.28
C TRP A 998 32.25 -2.21 -19.24
N SER A 999 33.50 -2.18 -18.80
CA SER A 999 34.64 -1.80 -19.64
C SER A 999 34.89 -2.81 -20.77
N GLN A 1000 34.67 -4.10 -20.53
CA GLN A 1000 34.78 -5.16 -21.54
C GLN A 1000 33.65 -5.11 -22.59
N ILE A 1001 32.46 -4.63 -22.19
CA ILE A 1001 31.29 -4.48 -23.07
C ILE A 1001 31.48 -3.34 -24.08
N LYS A 1002 32.17 -2.26 -23.69
CA LYS A 1002 32.39 -1.08 -24.55
C LYS A 1002 33.11 -1.44 -25.84
N CYS A 1003 32.76 -0.73 -26.90
CA CYS A 1003 33.39 -0.86 -28.19
C CYS A 1003 34.86 -0.44 -28.12
N LYS A 1004 35.75 -1.31 -28.62
CA LYS A 1004 37.21 -1.13 -28.59
C LYS A 1004 37.72 -0.15 -29.67
N CYS A 1005 36.89 0.81 -30.11
CA CYS A 1005 37.37 1.92 -30.95
C CYS A 1005 38.19 2.91 -30.11
N SER A 1006 39.03 3.69 -30.79
CA SER A 1006 39.57 4.91 -30.16
C SER A 1006 38.41 5.78 -29.64
N PRO A 1007 38.53 6.40 -28.44
CA PRO A 1007 37.52 7.31 -27.90
C PRO A 1007 37.15 8.47 -28.85
N LYS A 1008 38.06 8.84 -29.77
CA LYS A 1008 37.80 9.83 -30.81
C LYS A 1008 36.80 9.36 -31.89
N LYS A 1009 36.56 8.06 -32.00
CA LYS A 1009 35.68 7.44 -33.01
C LYS A 1009 34.32 7.01 -32.46
N CYS A 1010 34.23 6.69 -31.17
CA CYS A 1010 32.97 6.31 -30.51
C CYS A 1010 33.09 6.53 -29.00
N SER A 1011 31.95 6.77 -28.33
CA SER A 1011 31.86 6.88 -26.86
C SER A 1011 31.95 5.54 -26.13
N GLY A 1012 32.12 4.44 -26.86
CA GLY A 1012 31.98 3.06 -26.37
C GLY A 1012 30.70 2.38 -26.86
N PHE A 1013 29.64 3.12 -27.22
CA PHE A 1013 28.35 2.56 -27.66
C PHE A 1013 27.86 3.15 -28.99
N GLY A 1014 28.78 3.38 -29.92
CA GLY A 1014 28.47 3.99 -31.22
C GLY A 1014 28.22 5.50 -31.17
N ASN A 1015 27.78 6.06 -32.30
CA ASN A 1015 27.40 7.47 -32.46
C ASN A 1015 26.00 7.60 -33.09
N SER A 1016 25.14 6.58 -32.88
CA SER A 1016 23.74 6.56 -33.35
C SER A 1016 23.63 6.72 -34.87
N LEU A 1017 24.53 6.07 -35.60
CA LEU A 1017 24.57 6.08 -37.06
C LEU A 1017 23.65 5.01 -37.66
N GLY A 1018 23.14 5.28 -38.87
CA GLY A 1018 22.25 4.39 -39.61
C GLY A 1018 20.76 4.73 -39.42
N GLN A 1019 19.90 4.11 -40.21
CA GLN A 1019 18.44 4.21 -40.07
C GLN A 1019 17.88 2.84 -39.67
N ASN A 1020 16.95 2.83 -38.70
CA ASN A 1020 16.36 1.61 -38.15
C ASN A 1020 15.23 1.04 -39.05
N THR A 1021 15.46 0.95 -40.37
CA THR A 1021 14.43 0.59 -41.37
C THR A 1021 14.65 -0.80 -41.99
N SER A 1022 15.86 -1.35 -41.92
CA SER A 1022 16.20 -2.66 -42.49
C SER A 1022 15.82 -3.82 -41.56
N PRO A 1023 15.64 -5.05 -42.10
CA PRO A 1023 15.49 -6.27 -41.30
C PRO A 1023 16.65 -6.46 -40.32
N GLU A 1024 16.39 -6.94 -39.11
CA GLU A 1024 17.38 -6.99 -38.02
C GLU A 1024 18.67 -7.73 -38.37
N LYS A 1025 18.59 -8.78 -39.18
CA LYS A 1025 19.75 -9.53 -39.69
C LYS A 1025 20.79 -8.65 -40.40
N SER A 1026 20.37 -7.61 -41.11
CA SER A 1026 21.25 -6.72 -41.87
C SER A 1026 21.13 -5.26 -41.44
N ASN A 1027 20.49 -5.00 -40.30
CA ASN A 1027 20.20 -3.64 -39.85
C ASN A 1027 21.50 -2.89 -39.50
N PRO A 1028 21.81 -1.77 -40.20
CA PRO A 1028 23.00 -1.00 -39.91
C PRO A 1028 22.82 -0.03 -38.73
N TYR A 1029 21.66 0.01 -38.11
CA TYR A 1029 21.39 0.92 -37.00
C TYR A 1029 22.29 0.63 -35.78
N GLU A 1030 22.92 1.70 -35.26
CA GLU A 1030 23.68 1.68 -34.01
C GLU A 1030 22.75 2.01 -32.83
N TYR A 1031 22.32 1.00 -32.09
CA TYR A 1031 21.47 1.19 -30.92
C TYR A 1031 22.21 1.95 -29.81
N PRO A 1032 21.49 2.71 -28.97
CA PRO A 1032 22.08 3.62 -27.97
C PRO A 1032 22.57 2.89 -26.70
N GLY A 1033 23.23 1.75 -26.84
CA GLY A 1033 23.71 0.94 -25.72
C GLY A 1033 23.65 -0.56 -26.00
N ILE A 1034 23.67 -1.37 -24.94
CA ILE A 1034 23.39 -2.81 -24.99
C ILE A 1034 21.97 -3.05 -24.49
N HIS A 1035 21.27 -3.99 -25.12
CA HIS A 1035 19.90 -4.34 -24.77
C HIS A 1035 19.81 -4.85 -23.33
N ARG A 1036 18.91 -4.28 -22.52
CA ARG A 1036 18.78 -4.56 -21.08
C ARG A 1036 18.48 -6.03 -20.79
N SER A 1037 17.57 -6.66 -21.54
CA SER A 1037 17.28 -8.10 -21.38
C SER A 1037 18.52 -8.99 -21.59
N LEU A 1038 19.47 -8.56 -22.44
CA LEU A 1038 20.72 -9.30 -22.67
C LEU A 1038 21.64 -9.25 -21.45
N LEU A 1039 21.69 -8.10 -20.79
CA LEU A 1039 22.48 -7.91 -19.57
C LEU A 1039 21.85 -8.61 -18.38
N PHE A 1040 20.53 -8.56 -18.20
CA PHE A 1040 19.86 -9.34 -17.15
C PHE A 1040 19.92 -10.86 -17.41
N GLY A 1041 19.94 -11.29 -18.68
CA GLY A 1041 20.28 -12.66 -19.04
C GLY A 1041 21.69 -13.06 -18.57
N PHE A 1042 22.66 -12.15 -18.70
CA PHE A 1042 24.01 -12.35 -18.18
C PHE A 1042 24.08 -12.39 -16.64
N CYS A 1043 23.33 -11.53 -15.95
CA CYS A 1043 23.20 -11.57 -14.48
C CYS A 1043 22.68 -12.93 -14.00
N ALA A 1044 21.58 -13.42 -14.58
CA ALA A 1044 21.03 -14.74 -14.26
C ALA A 1044 22.02 -15.88 -14.56
N LEU A 1045 22.76 -15.79 -15.68
CA LEU A 1045 23.81 -16.77 -15.99
C LEU A 1045 24.88 -16.83 -14.88
N ASN A 1046 25.33 -15.68 -14.37
CA ASN A 1046 26.31 -15.66 -13.27
C ASN A 1046 25.74 -16.25 -11.99
N PHE A 1047 24.46 -15.98 -11.68
CA PHE A 1047 23.75 -16.62 -10.57
C PHE A 1047 23.75 -18.14 -10.68
N TYR A 1048 23.40 -18.71 -11.85
CA TYR A 1048 23.42 -20.16 -12.01
C TYR A 1048 24.83 -20.75 -12.03
N LEU A 1049 25.81 -20.06 -12.61
CA LEU A 1049 27.21 -20.49 -12.54
C LEU A 1049 27.72 -20.48 -11.10
N GLY A 1050 27.28 -19.55 -10.25
CA GLY A 1050 27.65 -19.48 -8.83
C GLY A 1050 27.17 -20.67 -7.98
N ARG A 1051 26.28 -21.52 -8.49
CA ARG A 1051 25.76 -22.70 -7.79
C ARG A 1051 26.64 -23.94 -7.89
N GLN A 1052 27.76 -23.83 -8.60
CA GLN A 1052 28.68 -24.94 -8.83
C GLN A 1052 30.10 -24.43 -9.02
N ASP A 1053 31.09 -25.30 -8.82
CA ASP A 1053 32.51 -24.89 -8.79
C ASP A 1053 33.29 -25.16 -10.08
N VAL A 1054 32.69 -25.85 -11.05
CA VAL A 1054 33.37 -26.32 -12.26
C VAL A 1054 33.47 -25.23 -13.32
N TYR A 1055 32.40 -24.52 -13.64
CA TYR A 1055 32.40 -23.51 -14.71
C TYR A 1055 32.30 -22.11 -14.13
N LYS A 1056 33.15 -21.18 -14.56
CA LYS A 1056 33.11 -19.79 -14.07
C LYS A 1056 33.11 -18.79 -15.22
N PHE A 1057 32.46 -17.65 -15.02
CA PHE A 1057 32.61 -16.52 -15.93
C PHE A 1057 34.08 -16.09 -15.98
N ARG A 1058 34.58 -15.80 -17.19
CA ARG A 1058 35.95 -15.30 -17.38
C ARG A 1058 35.96 -13.83 -17.78
N LEU A 1059 35.40 -13.54 -18.96
CA LEU A 1059 35.35 -12.19 -19.52
C LEU A 1059 34.32 -12.09 -20.65
N ILE A 1060 33.89 -10.88 -20.94
CA ILE A 1060 33.20 -10.52 -22.18
C ILE A 1060 34.27 -10.18 -23.21
N SER A 1061 34.48 -11.07 -24.17
CA SER A 1061 35.52 -10.91 -25.19
C SER A 1061 35.15 -9.85 -26.22
N SER A 1062 33.84 -9.65 -26.42
CA SER A 1062 33.28 -8.57 -27.22
C SER A 1062 31.83 -8.27 -26.81
N GLY A 1063 31.53 -6.99 -26.57
CA GLY A 1063 30.17 -6.48 -26.48
C GLY A 1063 29.82 -5.65 -27.72
N TYR A 1064 29.83 -4.34 -27.59
CA TYR A 1064 29.44 -3.38 -28.62
C TYR A 1064 30.50 -3.26 -29.73
N ARG A 1065 30.07 -3.16 -31.00
CA ARG A 1065 30.91 -2.85 -32.17
C ARG A 1065 30.20 -1.82 -33.05
N CYS A 1066 30.69 -0.57 -33.04
CA CYS A 1066 30.14 0.48 -33.92
C CYS A 1066 30.55 0.27 -35.39
N SER A 1067 29.91 0.98 -36.32
CA SER A 1067 30.19 0.96 -37.76
C SER A 1067 31.64 1.33 -38.12
N GLN A 1068 32.33 2.08 -37.26
CA GLN A 1068 33.72 2.48 -37.42
C GLN A 1068 34.72 1.45 -36.84
N HIS A 1069 34.24 0.43 -36.12
CA HIS A 1069 35.07 -0.66 -35.62
C HIS A 1069 35.57 -1.51 -36.80
N PRO A 1070 36.84 -1.98 -36.81
CA PRO A 1070 37.39 -2.78 -37.91
C PRO A 1070 36.53 -3.98 -38.30
N GLU A 1071 35.95 -4.65 -37.29
CA GLU A 1071 35.03 -5.78 -37.48
C GLU A 1071 33.55 -5.36 -37.54
N GLY A 1072 33.21 -4.13 -37.13
CA GLY A 1072 31.82 -3.64 -37.02
C GLY A 1072 31.11 -3.49 -38.37
N LYS A 1073 31.87 -3.33 -39.46
CA LYS A 1073 31.32 -3.31 -40.83
C LYS A 1073 30.70 -4.64 -41.25
N LYS A 1074 31.05 -5.75 -40.58
CA LYS A 1074 30.62 -7.11 -40.93
C LYS A 1074 29.54 -7.67 -39.98
N THR A 1075 29.13 -6.92 -38.95
CA THR A 1075 28.17 -7.36 -37.93
C THR A 1075 27.05 -6.33 -37.74
N SER A 1076 25.83 -6.83 -37.63
CA SER A 1076 24.60 -6.10 -37.29
C SER A 1076 24.12 -6.37 -35.86
N ASN A 1077 24.54 -7.48 -35.24
CA ASN A 1077 24.12 -7.89 -33.89
C ASN A 1077 24.96 -7.23 -32.79
N HIS A 1078 26.27 -7.08 -32.95
CA HIS A 1078 27.11 -6.38 -31.97
C HIS A 1078 26.88 -4.86 -31.92
N ARG A 1079 25.91 -4.31 -32.66
CA ARG A 1079 25.48 -2.92 -32.54
C ARG A 1079 24.48 -2.73 -31.40
N GLY A 1080 24.69 -3.40 -30.27
CA GLY A 1080 23.84 -3.32 -29.08
C GLY A 1080 23.08 -4.58 -28.69
N LYS A 1081 23.07 -5.64 -29.51
CA LYS A 1081 22.17 -6.79 -29.32
C LYS A 1081 22.88 -8.10 -29.00
N ALA A 1082 24.21 -8.11 -28.86
CA ALA A 1082 25.00 -9.34 -28.72
C ALA A 1082 26.16 -9.23 -27.72
N LEU A 1083 26.51 -10.35 -27.09
CA LEU A 1083 27.68 -10.55 -26.23
C LEU A 1083 28.43 -11.82 -26.62
N ASP A 1084 29.76 -11.74 -26.66
CA ASP A 1084 30.67 -12.89 -26.80
C ASP A 1084 31.33 -13.22 -25.46
N ILE A 1085 30.88 -14.28 -24.78
CA ILE A 1085 31.25 -14.59 -23.38
C ILE A 1085 32.24 -15.76 -23.33
N GLN A 1086 33.33 -15.59 -22.57
CA GLN A 1086 34.32 -16.65 -22.29
C GLN A 1086 34.19 -17.18 -20.87
N PHE A 1087 34.67 -18.41 -20.66
CA PHE A 1087 34.51 -19.16 -19.42
C PHE A 1087 35.81 -19.80 -18.96
N TYR A 1088 35.84 -20.21 -17.71
CA TYR A 1088 36.78 -21.16 -17.14
C TYR A 1088 36.10 -22.52 -16.97
N LYS A 1089 36.90 -23.59 -17.04
CA LYS A 1089 36.60 -24.90 -16.46
C LYS A 1089 37.64 -25.19 -15.38
N ASN A 1090 37.24 -25.19 -14.12
CA ASN A 1090 38.10 -25.11 -12.94
C ASN A 1090 39.02 -23.88 -13.08
N SER A 1091 40.34 -24.09 -13.12
CA SER A 1091 41.34 -23.05 -13.38
C SER A 1091 41.70 -22.89 -14.86
N TRP A 1092 41.20 -23.74 -15.76
CA TRP A 1092 41.55 -23.72 -17.17
C TRP A 1092 40.70 -22.71 -17.95
N ALA A 1093 41.37 -21.73 -18.58
CA ALA A 1093 40.75 -20.74 -19.42
C ALA A 1093 40.31 -21.33 -20.77
N ILE A 1094 39.00 -21.34 -21.03
CA ILE A 1094 38.46 -21.69 -22.35
C ILE A 1094 38.72 -20.51 -23.28
N GLY A 1095 39.72 -20.65 -24.15
CA GLY A 1095 40.25 -19.57 -24.96
C GLY A 1095 41.06 -20.08 -26.15
N GLY A 1096 41.24 -19.22 -27.16
CA GLY A 1096 42.06 -19.53 -28.33
C GLY A 1096 41.48 -20.64 -29.23
N LEU A 1097 42.17 -20.94 -30.34
CA LEU A 1097 41.76 -22.01 -31.25
C LEU A 1097 42.19 -23.37 -30.69
N ASN A 1098 41.33 -24.02 -29.89
CA ASN A 1098 41.61 -25.30 -29.27
C ASN A 1098 40.39 -26.24 -29.33
N LYS A 1099 40.59 -27.48 -29.82
CA LYS A 1099 39.53 -28.49 -29.92
C LYS A 1099 38.97 -28.93 -28.57
N ASN A 1100 39.79 -28.86 -27.51
CA ASN A 1100 39.36 -29.22 -26.16
C ASN A 1100 38.31 -28.25 -25.62
N ASN A 1101 38.18 -27.04 -26.18
CA ASN A 1101 37.17 -26.05 -25.77
C ASN A 1101 35.74 -26.51 -26.11
N ILE A 1102 35.57 -27.34 -27.14
CA ILE A 1102 34.26 -27.56 -27.77
C ILE A 1102 33.29 -28.28 -26.83
N GLU A 1103 33.72 -29.36 -26.18
CA GLU A 1103 32.87 -30.11 -25.25
C GLU A 1103 32.43 -29.24 -24.05
N PRO A 1104 33.33 -28.53 -23.32
CA PRO A 1104 32.93 -27.57 -22.28
C PRO A 1104 31.96 -26.49 -22.77
N LEU A 1105 32.18 -25.91 -23.95
CA LEU A 1105 31.30 -24.86 -24.48
C LEU A 1105 29.91 -25.40 -24.82
N LEU A 1106 29.82 -26.59 -25.41
CA LEU A 1106 28.54 -27.27 -25.65
C LEU A 1106 27.83 -27.57 -24.32
N TYR A 1107 28.57 -28.05 -23.32
CA TYR A 1107 28.02 -28.30 -21.99
C TYR A 1107 27.45 -27.03 -21.36
N ILE A 1108 28.21 -25.92 -21.36
CA ILE A 1108 27.75 -24.64 -20.80
C ILE A 1108 26.51 -24.13 -21.55
N ARG A 1109 26.54 -24.16 -22.89
CA ARG A 1109 25.39 -23.75 -23.72
C ARG A 1109 24.15 -24.56 -23.36
N ASP A 1110 24.26 -25.88 -23.34
CA ASP A 1110 23.09 -26.75 -23.21
C ASP A 1110 22.56 -26.82 -21.77
N ASN A 1111 23.42 -26.71 -20.75
CA ASN A 1111 23.01 -26.84 -19.34
C ASN A 1111 22.73 -25.51 -18.63
N PHE A 1112 23.18 -24.37 -19.17
CA PHE A 1112 22.93 -23.06 -18.58
C PHE A 1112 22.12 -22.16 -19.50
N PHE A 1113 22.62 -21.87 -20.70
CA PHE A 1113 21.93 -20.96 -21.63
C PHE A 1113 20.60 -21.54 -22.12
N LYS A 1114 20.58 -22.81 -22.52
CA LYS A 1114 19.35 -23.44 -23.02
C LYS A 1114 18.39 -23.76 -21.89
N THR A 1115 18.88 -24.34 -20.80
CA THR A 1115 18.06 -24.71 -19.63
C THR A 1115 17.41 -23.51 -18.97
N TYR A 1116 18.17 -22.47 -18.65
CA TYR A 1116 17.68 -21.38 -17.82
C TYR A 1116 17.20 -20.18 -18.63
N LEU A 1117 17.92 -19.76 -19.67
CA LEU A 1117 17.56 -18.58 -20.46
C LEU A 1117 16.62 -18.91 -21.64
N ASN A 1118 16.30 -20.20 -21.84
CA ASN A 1118 15.49 -20.71 -22.95
C ASN A 1118 16.04 -20.28 -24.32
N THR A 1119 17.37 -20.39 -24.47
CA THR A 1119 18.02 -20.05 -25.74
C THR A 1119 17.74 -21.08 -26.84
N GLN A 1120 17.69 -20.61 -28.07
CA GLN A 1120 17.73 -21.46 -29.26
C GLN A 1120 19.15 -21.54 -29.85
N ASN A 1121 19.39 -22.62 -30.58
CA ASN A 1121 20.59 -22.83 -31.37
C ASN A 1121 20.21 -22.43 -32.80
N GLU A 1122 20.71 -21.29 -33.28
CA GLU A 1122 20.30 -20.65 -34.55
C GLU A 1122 18.99 -19.83 -34.48
N TRP A 1123 18.80 -18.91 -35.43
CA TRP A 1123 17.81 -17.83 -35.39
C TRP A 1123 16.45 -18.20 -36.00
N ASP A 1124 15.97 -19.42 -35.76
CA ASP A 1124 14.77 -19.96 -36.43
C ASP A 1124 13.46 -19.39 -35.84
N LYS A 1125 13.42 -19.17 -34.53
CA LYS A 1125 12.25 -18.63 -33.82
C LYS A 1125 12.44 -17.16 -33.50
N ILE A 1126 11.36 -16.39 -33.56
CA ILE A 1126 11.35 -15.00 -33.12
C ILE A 1126 11.27 -14.90 -31.59
N ASN A 1127 11.67 -13.75 -31.04
CA ASN A 1127 11.49 -13.41 -29.62
C ASN A 1127 12.20 -14.36 -28.63
N LEU A 1128 13.29 -15.03 -29.03
CA LEU A 1128 14.12 -15.89 -28.18
C LEU A 1128 15.59 -15.44 -28.18
N PHE A 1129 16.25 -15.54 -27.03
CA PHE A 1129 17.70 -15.45 -26.99
C PHE A 1129 18.31 -16.52 -27.89
N THR A 1130 19.35 -16.16 -28.63
CA THR A 1130 19.92 -17.06 -29.64
C THR A 1130 21.41 -17.22 -29.44
N THR A 1131 21.90 -18.46 -29.50
CA THR A 1131 23.33 -18.77 -29.50
C THR A 1131 23.83 -19.19 -30.87
N GLU A 1132 25.06 -18.83 -31.20
CA GLU A 1132 25.72 -19.31 -32.43
C GLU A 1132 26.14 -20.78 -32.32
N PRO A 1133 26.20 -21.51 -33.46
CA PRO A 1133 26.76 -22.86 -33.50
C PRO A 1133 28.20 -22.90 -32.95
N ILE A 1134 28.54 -23.96 -32.21
CA ILE A 1134 29.88 -24.17 -31.63
C ILE A 1134 30.57 -25.32 -32.37
N GLY A 1135 31.81 -25.12 -32.84
CA GLY A 1135 32.58 -26.22 -33.46
C GLY A 1135 33.81 -25.81 -34.27
N LEU A 1136 34.66 -26.79 -34.53
CA LEU A 1136 35.83 -26.73 -35.42
C LEU A 1136 35.70 -27.75 -36.55
N THR A 1137 36.52 -27.62 -37.59
CA THR A 1137 36.61 -28.66 -38.64
C THR A 1137 37.26 -29.94 -38.06
N SER A 1138 37.16 -31.06 -38.79
CA SER A 1138 37.83 -32.33 -38.39
C SER A 1138 39.34 -32.19 -38.19
N LYS A 1139 39.96 -31.20 -38.85
CA LYS A 1139 41.38 -30.83 -38.75
C LYS A 1139 41.69 -29.84 -37.61
N GLY A 1140 40.69 -29.41 -36.84
CA GLY A 1140 40.85 -28.44 -35.74
C GLY A 1140 40.89 -26.97 -36.19
N GLU A 1141 40.48 -26.67 -37.42
CA GLU A 1141 40.48 -25.30 -37.97
C GLU A 1141 39.14 -24.60 -37.71
N LYS A 1142 39.13 -23.26 -37.83
CA LYS A 1142 37.91 -22.45 -37.65
C LYS A 1142 36.85 -22.83 -38.69
N LYS A 1143 35.69 -23.29 -38.23
CA LYS A 1143 34.52 -23.52 -39.08
C LYS A 1143 33.77 -22.19 -39.29
N SER A 1144 33.38 -21.88 -40.52
CA SER A 1144 32.67 -20.63 -40.82
C SER A 1144 31.34 -20.55 -40.07
N GLY A 1145 31.02 -19.39 -39.49
CA GLY A 1145 29.81 -19.17 -38.71
C GLY A 1145 29.73 -19.94 -37.39
N HIS A 1146 30.84 -20.52 -36.91
CA HIS A 1146 30.88 -21.21 -35.62
C HIS A 1146 31.81 -20.51 -34.63
N THR A 1147 31.44 -20.53 -33.35
CA THR A 1147 32.31 -20.16 -32.24
C THR A 1147 33.11 -21.37 -31.76
N TYR A 1148 34.21 -21.11 -31.05
CA TYR A 1148 35.15 -22.16 -30.60
C TYR A 1148 35.91 -21.81 -29.32
N SER A 1149 35.78 -20.58 -28.82
CA SER A 1149 36.41 -20.13 -27.57
C SER A 1149 35.55 -19.16 -26.77
N TRP A 1150 34.31 -18.95 -27.19
CA TRP A 1150 33.30 -18.14 -26.52
C TRP A 1150 31.91 -18.68 -26.89
N ILE A 1151 30.91 -18.32 -26.11
CA ILE A 1151 29.50 -18.47 -26.49
C ILE A 1151 29.02 -17.09 -26.92
N HIS A 1152 28.56 -17.00 -28.16
CA HIS A 1152 27.84 -15.83 -28.66
C HIS A 1152 26.38 -15.93 -28.22
N VAL A 1153 25.84 -14.87 -27.65
CA VAL A 1153 24.41 -14.76 -27.34
C VAL A 1153 23.87 -13.43 -27.84
N ASP A 1154 22.73 -13.45 -28.53
CA ASP A 1154 22.08 -12.23 -29.02
C ASP A 1154 20.54 -12.27 -28.92
N VAL A 1155 19.93 -11.10 -29.05
CA VAL A 1155 18.47 -10.89 -29.06
C VAL A 1155 17.98 -10.37 -30.41
N ARG A 1156 18.73 -10.60 -31.50
CA ARG A 1156 18.40 -10.01 -32.82
C ARG A 1156 17.14 -10.59 -33.47
N SER A 1157 16.65 -11.72 -32.96
CA SER A 1157 15.40 -12.37 -33.37
C SER A 1157 14.18 -11.74 -32.70
N PHE A 1158 14.38 -10.80 -31.77
CA PHE A 1158 13.28 -10.04 -31.17
C PHE A 1158 12.64 -9.15 -32.25
N GLU A 1159 11.33 -9.05 -32.20
CA GLU A 1159 10.59 -8.13 -33.06
C GLU A 1159 10.98 -6.67 -32.76
N LYS A 1160 10.82 -5.78 -33.75
CA LYS A 1160 11.24 -4.37 -33.66
C LYS A 1160 10.66 -3.63 -32.45
N GLN A 1161 9.42 -3.93 -32.07
CA GLN A 1161 8.76 -3.34 -30.89
C GLN A 1161 9.46 -3.69 -29.57
N TYR A 1162 10.23 -4.77 -29.54
CA TYR A 1162 11.04 -5.21 -28.40
C TYR A 1162 12.50 -4.79 -28.53
N LEU A 1163 12.83 -3.99 -29.54
CA LEU A 1163 14.15 -3.43 -29.80
C LEU A 1163 14.07 -1.90 -29.91
N LEU A 1164 13.23 -1.26 -29.09
CA LEU A 1164 13.17 0.19 -29.00
C LEU A 1164 14.38 0.73 -28.24
N ASP A 1165 14.80 1.94 -28.58
CA ASP A 1165 16.01 2.60 -28.03
C ASP A 1165 15.99 2.69 -26.49
N GLU A 1166 14.82 2.84 -25.89
CA GLU A 1166 14.61 2.87 -24.43
C GLU A 1166 14.94 1.55 -23.70
N TYR A 1167 15.07 0.44 -24.43
CA TYR A 1167 15.47 -0.86 -23.88
C TYR A 1167 16.98 -1.09 -23.94
N PHE A 1168 17.76 -0.08 -24.32
CA PHE A 1168 19.22 -0.12 -24.35
C PHE A 1168 19.82 0.77 -23.25
N CYS A 1169 20.95 0.32 -22.69
CA CYS A 1169 21.63 1.04 -21.61
C CYS A 1169 23.15 1.06 -21.82
N THR A 1170 23.81 1.97 -21.11
CA THR A 1170 25.27 2.20 -21.26
C THR A 1170 26.06 2.01 -19.97
N ASN A 1171 25.36 1.87 -18.85
CA ASN A 1171 25.90 1.72 -17.50
C ASN A 1171 24.83 1.14 -16.57
N ASP A 1172 25.24 0.88 -15.33
CA ASP A 1172 24.37 0.26 -14.31
C ASP A 1172 23.14 1.12 -13.95
N ILE A 1173 23.29 2.44 -13.88
CA ILE A 1173 22.19 3.38 -13.60
C ILE A 1173 21.09 3.26 -14.66
N THR A 1174 21.47 3.25 -15.94
CA THR A 1174 20.53 3.13 -17.07
C THR A 1174 20.01 1.70 -17.28
N LEU A 1175 20.72 0.69 -16.75
CA LEU A 1175 20.27 -0.70 -16.73
C LEU A 1175 19.15 -0.90 -15.69
N ASN A 1176 19.39 -0.45 -14.46
CA ASN A 1176 18.51 -0.69 -13.32
C ASN A 1176 17.37 0.32 -13.21
N LYS A 1177 17.53 1.55 -13.72
CA LYS A 1177 16.57 2.66 -13.51
C LYS A 1177 16.23 2.80 -12.02
N GLU A 1178 15.00 3.20 -11.69
CA GLU A 1178 14.50 3.20 -10.31
C GLU A 1178 14.20 1.77 -9.82
N LYS A 1179 14.29 1.55 -8.50
CA LYS A 1179 13.87 0.28 -7.88
C LYS A 1179 12.40 0.02 -8.14
N LEU A 1180 12.03 -1.24 -8.38
CA LEU A 1180 10.62 -1.60 -8.62
C LEU A 1180 9.74 -1.24 -7.42
N ILE A 1181 10.25 -1.40 -6.19
CA ILE A 1181 9.49 -1.04 -4.98
C ILE A 1181 9.15 0.47 -4.93
N THR A 1182 10.00 1.32 -5.48
CA THR A 1182 9.75 2.77 -5.57
C THR A 1182 8.69 3.06 -6.62
N LEU A 1183 8.74 2.38 -7.78
CA LEU A 1183 7.78 2.54 -8.87
C LEU A 1183 6.37 2.04 -8.54
N ILE A 1184 6.22 1.16 -7.55
CA ILE A 1184 4.91 0.63 -7.12
C ILE A 1184 4.26 1.52 -6.05
N LYS A 1185 5.07 2.29 -5.31
CA LYS A 1185 4.62 3.19 -4.26
C LYS A 1185 4.30 4.60 -4.78
N SER A 1186 4.70 4.93 -6.01
CA SER A 1186 4.33 6.15 -6.72
C SER A 1186 3.03 6.00 -7.48
#